data_AF-G2LFD8-F1
#
_entry.id   AF-G2LFD8-F1
#
_cell.length_a   1.000
_cell.length_b   1.000
_cell.length_c   1.000
_cell.angle_alpha   90.00
_cell.angle_beta   90.00
_cell.angle_gamma   90.00
#
_symmetry.space_group_name_H-M   'P 1'
#
loop_
_entity.id
_entity.type
_entity.pdbx_description
1 polymer ?
#
loop_
_entity_poly.entity_id
_entity_poly.type
_entity_poly.pdbx_seq_one_letter_code
_entity_poly.pdbx_strand_id
1 'polypeptide(L)'
;MMSNSREESFTKFFERATAGLTPATAGLTPATAGLTPYKWQTLIATEGLPDVLTVHTGLGKTEVVLAWAWRLLVDGQPEPRHLVYCLPMRSLVTQTVKRLKDYFDSLKQACPFFDVKVYQLMGGAIDDEWASQPDKPWVLVGTQDQLLSRALNRGYAMRRFDWPVHFGLLNNDCRWLIDEVQLMGPGLWTTSQLDWMRRKRFPSLKPCLTTWMSATIGTSFLSTTDRVADCLDKPSQEQDAFEKKLKAALDGDPALQWWREAKRPLAWWQPDTAEPKTGKGKKQSPAKSATPATVTPENIATFVMKNHVAGKLTLVICNTVELAQDVFRQLDVKHKVEHKVLLTSRFRGEDRSQHEQRLMEFDAKRKTGNLPPNDPGLICVSTQVIEAGIDISAHRLFTELAPWPSMLQRLGRLNRKGDDQGARGWVWETPEKGGNNERIGPYEAADIELAKMLVDAFAPLSEKAFSKAIEELNKTKKNEVTEALKPKLSPLPRALDVHGLFSTERDVHGGFTDVSAFVRGTDPDLDVMVFWRDWSGEHPPSGDDLDGPLLKPAKEGCPVSFIRVQEFLKTSQGQAWLWNDETGCWEPISPESIRPGMLLMLKRDVGGYDETEGWTGNTSNVLANVPRAGRIATLGDDTRTEAGYWSKLTDHLEDAKREAEELCNAICLQGDLRKAVVEAAALHDLGKAHPQWQNRLPTRAVIPGKLLAKCPRVVAADVAGDASAVRSEFAKLRPEAYALPDEQCRRGREEVLRLRWAIDDKLREDELKSLRSVPGVRWAGHIPFRPGLRHEAASALAMWRKYRNSEPKPYPALAVYLAAAHHGKVRTVMRSTTEEGDDVFGIRSEPGSLVIECEHWLLDFSVTKDGAEGRWEGEEGKEEFVMTGPGWTGLVTDLLGPWRPEEKSDAGAVPQGEPMDLGPFALAYLEALVRIADWRASDPSRATGAVKPSEVRNGC
;
A
#
# COMPACT_ATOMS: atom_id res chain seq x y z
N MET A 1 -2.52 -5.63 -44.83
CA MET A 1 -1.04 -5.64 -44.82
C MET A 1 -0.45 -5.02 -43.55
N MET A 2 -0.99 -3.91 -43.01
CA MET A 2 -0.50 -3.29 -41.75
C MET A 2 -0.80 -4.08 -40.45
N SER A 3 -1.83 -4.94 -40.41
CA SER A 3 -2.16 -5.75 -39.21
C SER A 3 -1.10 -6.84 -38.95
N ASN A 4 -0.73 -7.60 -39.98
CA ASN A 4 0.25 -8.69 -39.87
C ASN A 4 1.62 -8.18 -39.40
N SER A 5 2.03 -6.96 -39.80
CA SER A 5 3.30 -6.38 -39.34
C SER A 5 3.30 -5.96 -37.87
N ARG A 6 2.15 -5.52 -37.32
CA ARG A 6 2.02 -5.19 -35.88
C ARG A 6 1.97 -6.45 -35.02
N GLU A 7 1.25 -7.47 -35.47
CA GLU A 7 1.21 -8.78 -34.80
C GLU A 7 2.59 -9.44 -34.73
N GLU A 8 3.33 -9.45 -35.84
CA GLU A 8 4.72 -9.94 -35.87
C GLU A 8 5.65 -9.12 -34.99
N SER A 9 5.49 -7.79 -34.96
CA SER A 9 6.27 -6.89 -34.10
C SER A 9 6.05 -7.20 -32.61
N PHE A 10 4.79 -7.34 -32.19
CA PHE A 10 4.46 -7.70 -30.81
C PHE A 10 4.95 -9.11 -30.46
N THR A 11 4.80 -10.07 -31.37
CA THR A 11 5.27 -11.45 -31.17
C THR A 11 6.78 -11.48 -30.89
N LYS A 12 7.58 -10.78 -31.69
CA LYS A 12 9.03 -10.65 -31.47
C LYS A 12 9.36 -9.96 -30.15
N PHE A 13 8.61 -8.93 -29.77
CA PHE A 13 8.78 -8.26 -28.48
C PHE A 13 8.48 -9.20 -27.31
N PHE A 14 7.40 -9.97 -27.39
CA PHE A 14 6.98 -10.95 -26.39
C PHE A 14 8.00 -12.09 -26.24
N GLU A 15 8.49 -12.64 -27.36
CA GLU A 15 9.52 -13.68 -27.35
C GLU A 15 10.83 -13.19 -26.71
N ARG A 16 11.21 -11.93 -26.94
CA ARG A 16 12.38 -11.31 -26.27
C ARG A 16 12.16 -11.14 -24.77
N ALA A 17 10.98 -10.66 -24.37
CA ALA A 17 10.64 -10.51 -22.96
C ALA A 17 10.63 -11.84 -22.21
N THR A 18 10.27 -12.92 -22.89
CA THR A 18 10.17 -14.26 -22.31
C THR A 18 11.41 -15.13 -22.55
N ALA A 19 12.45 -14.58 -23.16
CA ALA A 19 13.69 -15.31 -23.45
C ALA A 19 14.39 -15.76 -22.16
N GLY A 20 14.84 -17.02 -22.11
CA GLY A 20 15.53 -17.56 -20.94
C GLY A 20 14.62 -18.08 -19.82
N LEU A 21 13.31 -17.83 -19.89
CA LEU A 21 12.36 -18.48 -18.99
C LEU A 21 12.16 -19.94 -19.42
N THR A 22 12.58 -20.87 -18.57
CA THR A 22 12.31 -22.28 -18.82
C THR A 22 10.80 -22.55 -18.84
N PRO A 23 10.33 -23.51 -19.64
CA PRO A 23 8.92 -23.90 -19.66
C PRO A 23 8.41 -24.36 -18.26
N ALA A 24 9.32 -24.77 -17.37
CA ALA A 24 9.04 -25.12 -15.97
C ALA A 24 8.55 -23.94 -15.12
N THR A 25 9.03 -22.72 -15.37
CA THR A 25 8.59 -21.46 -14.72
C THR A 25 7.36 -20.82 -15.38
N ALA A 26 7.00 -21.26 -16.58
CA ALA A 26 5.94 -20.65 -17.40
C ALA A 26 4.75 -21.57 -17.73
N GLY A 27 4.75 -22.83 -17.30
CA GLY A 27 3.61 -23.71 -17.48
C GLY A 27 3.41 -24.24 -18.90
N LEU A 28 4.45 -24.26 -19.75
CA LEU A 28 4.41 -24.79 -21.12
C LEU A 28 5.42 -25.96 -21.25
N THR A 29 5.30 -26.83 -22.26
CA THR A 29 6.16 -28.03 -22.53
C THR A 29 7.22 -27.76 -23.62
N PRO A 30 8.22 -28.64 -23.87
CA PRO A 30 9.63 -28.21 -23.84
C PRO A 30 10.30 -27.89 -25.19
N ALA A 31 11.30 -27.01 -25.08
CA ALA A 31 12.64 -27.00 -25.68
C ALA A 31 12.98 -25.77 -26.55
N THR A 32 13.93 -24.97 -26.05
CA THR A 32 14.86 -24.09 -26.78
C THR A 32 14.35 -22.87 -27.56
N ALA A 33 13.04 -22.57 -27.57
CA ALA A 33 12.51 -21.30 -28.10
C ALA A 33 11.72 -20.55 -27.01
N GLY A 34 11.71 -19.22 -27.04
CA GLY A 34 10.91 -18.38 -26.13
C GLY A 34 9.41 -18.71 -26.20
N LEU A 35 8.62 -18.17 -25.27
CA LEU A 35 7.17 -18.38 -25.28
C LEU A 35 6.53 -17.59 -26.42
N THR A 36 5.59 -18.19 -27.14
CA THR A 36 4.76 -17.49 -28.13
C THR A 36 3.50 -16.93 -27.45
N PRO A 37 3.05 -15.70 -27.75
CA PRO A 37 1.82 -15.17 -27.19
C PRO A 37 0.59 -15.94 -27.67
N TYR A 38 -0.41 -16.10 -26.80
CA TYR A 38 -1.73 -16.59 -27.18
C TYR A 38 -2.40 -15.62 -28.15
N LYS A 39 -3.33 -16.12 -28.98
CA LYS A 39 -4.06 -15.29 -29.95
C LYS A 39 -4.75 -14.08 -29.30
N TRP A 40 -5.30 -14.28 -28.10
CA TRP A 40 -5.98 -13.20 -27.36
C TRP A 40 -4.99 -12.15 -26.82
N GLN A 41 -3.75 -12.53 -26.51
CA GLN A 41 -2.69 -11.60 -26.08
C GLN A 41 -2.22 -10.72 -27.24
N THR A 42 -2.13 -11.30 -28.44
CA THR A 42 -1.85 -10.52 -29.66
C THR A 42 -2.98 -9.55 -29.97
N LEU A 43 -4.24 -9.99 -29.81
CA LEU A 43 -5.43 -9.14 -30.02
C LEU A 43 -5.43 -7.89 -29.13
N ILE A 44 -5.16 -8.02 -27.82
CA ILE A 44 -5.11 -6.85 -26.91
C ILE A 44 -3.95 -5.90 -27.25
N ALA A 45 -2.81 -6.42 -27.71
CA ALA A 45 -1.66 -5.58 -28.03
C ALA A 45 -1.98 -4.69 -29.24
N THR A 46 -2.58 -5.27 -30.28
CA THR A 46 -2.82 -4.59 -31.56
C THR A 46 -4.07 -3.71 -31.53
N GLU A 47 -5.15 -4.14 -30.87
CA GLU A 47 -6.41 -3.40 -30.81
C GLU A 47 -6.52 -2.46 -29.59
N GLY A 48 -5.75 -2.71 -28.53
CA GLY A 48 -5.76 -1.90 -27.30
C GLY A 48 -6.37 -2.63 -26.10
N LEU A 49 -6.16 -2.06 -24.92
CA LEU A 49 -6.64 -2.63 -23.67
C LEU A 49 -8.11 -2.23 -23.45
N PRO A 50 -9.04 -3.20 -23.36
CA PRO A 50 -10.46 -2.92 -23.14
C PRO A 50 -10.73 -2.39 -21.72
N ASP A 51 -11.93 -1.85 -21.48
CA ASP A 51 -12.38 -1.52 -20.12
C ASP A 51 -12.58 -2.82 -19.32
N VAL A 52 -13.13 -3.87 -19.93
CA VAL A 52 -13.31 -5.19 -19.28
C VAL A 52 -12.66 -6.30 -20.11
N LEU A 53 -11.83 -7.12 -19.47
CA LEU A 53 -11.13 -8.25 -20.07
C LEU A 53 -11.59 -9.56 -19.42
N THR A 54 -12.39 -10.35 -20.15
CA THR A 54 -12.96 -11.62 -19.68
C THR A 54 -12.09 -12.81 -20.08
N VAL A 55 -11.11 -13.16 -19.22
CA VAL A 55 -10.15 -14.25 -19.46
C VAL A 55 -10.04 -15.15 -18.22
N HIS A 56 -10.09 -16.47 -18.44
CA HIS A 56 -10.02 -17.46 -17.37
C HIS A 56 -8.66 -17.46 -16.66
N THR A 57 -8.67 -17.92 -15.40
CA THR A 57 -7.45 -18.03 -14.60
C THR A 57 -6.48 -19.05 -15.22
N GLY A 58 -5.18 -18.71 -15.19
CA GLY A 58 -4.12 -19.56 -15.75
C GLY A 58 -3.85 -19.41 -17.24
N LEU A 59 -4.52 -18.48 -17.93
CA LEU A 59 -4.31 -18.23 -19.37
C LEU A 59 -3.32 -17.10 -19.69
N GLY A 60 -2.53 -16.64 -18.71
CA GLY A 60 -1.51 -15.60 -18.94
C GLY A 60 -2.07 -14.16 -18.93
N LYS A 61 -2.95 -13.84 -17.98
CA LYS A 61 -3.47 -12.47 -17.78
C LYS A 61 -2.36 -11.48 -17.42
N THR A 62 -1.33 -11.92 -16.71
CA THR A 62 -0.21 -11.08 -16.27
C THR A 62 0.52 -10.45 -17.46
N GLU A 63 0.59 -11.14 -18.60
CA GLU A 63 1.28 -10.65 -19.80
C GLU A 63 0.56 -9.50 -20.52
N VAL A 64 -0.63 -9.09 -20.07
CA VAL A 64 -1.26 -7.81 -20.49
C VAL A 64 -0.31 -6.63 -20.27
N VAL A 65 0.58 -6.71 -19.28
CA VAL A 65 1.63 -5.71 -19.04
C VAL A 65 2.59 -5.60 -20.23
N LEU A 66 2.91 -6.69 -20.92
CA LEU A 66 3.76 -6.66 -22.11
C LEU A 66 3.05 -5.98 -23.28
N ALA A 67 1.73 -6.14 -23.41
CA ALA A 67 0.93 -5.43 -24.40
C ALA A 67 0.97 -3.92 -24.14
N TRP A 68 0.78 -3.47 -22.90
CA TRP A 68 0.95 -2.06 -22.52
C TRP A 68 2.36 -1.55 -22.84
N ALA A 69 3.40 -2.27 -22.42
CA ALA A 69 4.79 -1.85 -22.61
C ALA A 69 5.14 -1.73 -24.10
N TRP A 70 4.72 -2.69 -24.93
CA TRP A 70 4.92 -2.64 -26.38
C TRP A 70 4.19 -1.46 -27.01
N ARG A 71 2.93 -1.24 -26.63
CA ARG A 71 2.12 -0.12 -27.13
C ARG A 71 2.76 1.23 -26.81
N LEU A 72 3.28 1.40 -25.60
CA LEU A 72 3.94 2.62 -25.15
C LEU A 72 5.33 2.82 -25.77
N LEU A 73 6.18 1.78 -25.75
CA LEU A 73 7.62 1.92 -26.03
C LEU A 73 8.02 1.58 -27.47
N VAL A 74 7.20 0.82 -28.18
CA VAL A 74 7.53 0.30 -29.52
C VAL A 74 6.55 0.82 -30.57
N ASP A 75 5.26 0.67 -30.32
CA ASP A 75 4.21 1.04 -31.28
C ASP A 75 3.82 2.53 -31.21
N GLY A 76 4.24 3.25 -30.16
CA GLY A 76 4.05 4.69 -30.01
C GLY A 76 2.59 5.12 -29.82
N GLN A 77 1.75 4.24 -29.26
CA GLN A 77 0.36 4.55 -28.93
C GLN A 77 0.27 5.50 -27.72
N PRO A 78 -0.77 6.33 -27.61
CA PRO A 78 -0.97 7.27 -26.50
C PRO A 78 -1.44 6.54 -25.21
N GLU A 79 -0.66 5.56 -24.75
CA GLU A 79 -0.89 4.90 -23.47
C GLU A 79 -0.39 5.78 -22.30
N PRO A 80 -1.04 5.71 -21.13
CA PRO A 80 -0.49 6.29 -19.91
C PRO A 80 0.92 5.76 -19.64
N ARG A 81 1.80 6.64 -19.15
CA ARG A 81 3.22 6.33 -18.94
C ARG A 81 3.47 5.28 -17.87
N HIS A 82 2.57 5.18 -16.90
CA HIS A 82 2.71 4.27 -15.77
C HIS A 82 1.65 3.19 -15.80
N LEU A 83 1.98 2.01 -15.27
CA LEU A 83 1.02 0.92 -15.10
C LEU A 83 0.90 0.54 -13.62
N VAL A 84 -0.34 0.48 -13.13
CA VAL A 84 -0.68 0.05 -11.77
C VAL A 84 -1.40 -1.28 -11.86
N TYR A 85 -0.80 -2.34 -11.33
CA TYR A 85 -1.36 -3.69 -11.29
C TYR A 85 -1.92 -3.98 -9.90
N CYS A 86 -3.24 -3.94 -9.77
CA CYS A 86 -3.97 -4.11 -8.52
C CYS A 86 -4.44 -5.55 -8.33
N LEU A 87 -4.11 -6.12 -7.16
CA LEU A 87 -4.40 -7.49 -6.80
C LEU A 87 -5.17 -7.57 -5.47
N PRO A 88 -6.16 -8.46 -5.31
CA PRO A 88 -6.93 -8.58 -4.07
C PRO A 88 -6.09 -9.18 -2.93
N MET A 89 -5.11 -10.02 -3.26
CA MET A 89 -4.35 -10.81 -2.28
C MET A 89 -2.86 -10.53 -2.34
N ARG A 90 -2.23 -10.62 -1.17
CA ARG A 90 -0.80 -10.41 -0.95
C ARG A 90 0.07 -11.34 -1.80
N SER A 91 -0.12 -12.64 -1.68
CA SER A 91 0.69 -13.67 -2.36
C SER A 91 0.81 -13.46 -3.88
N LEU A 92 -0.24 -12.96 -4.55
CA LEU A 92 -0.21 -12.67 -5.99
C LEU A 92 0.83 -11.60 -6.34
N VAL A 93 1.05 -10.64 -5.44
CA VAL A 93 1.90 -9.48 -5.70
C VAL A 93 3.33 -9.93 -5.90
N THR A 94 3.91 -10.67 -4.94
CA THR A 94 5.31 -11.09 -5.01
C THR A 94 5.61 -11.93 -6.26
N GLN A 95 4.71 -12.86 -6.60
CA GLN A 95 4.86 -13.67 -7.81
C GLN A 95 4.80 -12.81 -9.08
N THR A 96 3.84 -11.89 -9.14
CA THR A 96 3.68 -10.99 -10.29
C THR A 96 4.89 -10.07 -10.43
N VAL A 97 5.37 -9.48 -9.34
CA VAL A 97 6.57 -8.63 -9.33
C VAL A 97 7.78 -9.39 -9.84
N LYS A 98 8.04 -10.60 -9.33
CA LYS A 98 9.17 -11.41 -9.79
C LYS A 98 9.08 -11.70 -11.28
N ARG A 99 7.90 -12.15 -11.75
CA ARG A 99 7.66 -12.48 -13.15
C ARG A 99 7.86 -11.27 -14.07
N LEU A 100 7.35 -10.11 -13.69
CA LEU A 100 7.51 -8.88 -14.46
C LEU A 100 8.95 -8.35 -14.44
N LYS A 101 9.67 -8.47 -13.32
CA LYS A 101 11.11 -8.16 -13.25
C LYS A 101 11.89 -9.02 -14.23
N ASP A 102 11.67 -10.33 -14.22
CA ASP A 102 12.31 -11.27 -15.14
C ASP A 102 12.06 -10.86 -16.62
N TYR A 103 10.84 -10.39 -16.95
CA TYR A 103 10.51 -9.90 -18.30
C TYR A 103 11.25 -8.60 -18.68
N PHE A 104 11.19 -7.58 -17.82
CA PHE A 104 11.80 -6.29 -18.14
C PHE A 104 13.33 -6.35 -18.08
N ASP A 105 13.92 -7.20 -17.24
CA ASP A 105 15.35 -7.45 -17.24
C ASP A 105 15.79 -8.11 -18.55
N SER A 106 15.03 -9.08 -19.05
CA SER A 106 15.28 -9.72 -20.35
C SER A 106 15.17 -8.73 -21.51
N LEU A 107 14.14 -7.86 -21.49
CA LEU A 107 13.98 -6.78 -22.47
C LEU A 107 15.14 -5.78 -22.43
N LYS A 108 15.57 -5.37 -21.23
CA LYS A 108 16.68 -4.44 -21.04
C LYS A 108 18.01 -5.02 -21.51
N GLN A 109 18.24 -6.31 -21.27
CA GLN A 109 19.42 -7.01 -21.81
C GLN A 109 19.42 -7.07 -23.33
N ALA A 110 18.27 -7.35 -23.94
CA ALA A 110 18.14 -7.40 -25.40
C ALA A 110 18.21 -6.00 -26.04
N CYS A 111 17.68 -4.98 -25.38
CA CYS A 111 17.55 -3.61 -25.85
C CYS A 111 17.65 -2.63 -24.65
N PRO A 112 18.85 -2.05 -24.37
CA PRO A 112 19.08 -1.22 -23.17
C PRO A 112 18.17 0.01 -23.01
N PHE A 113 17.53 0.46 -24.09
CA PHE A 113 16.55 1.55 -24.07
C PHE A 113 15.26 1.19 -23.32
N PHE A 114 14.91 -0.09 -23.21
CA PHE A 114 13.74 -0.54 -22.43
C PHE A 114 14.09 -0.61 -20.93
N ASP A 115 14.12 0.53 -20.26
CA ASP A 115 14.35 0.64 -18.82
C ASP A 115 13.04 0.89 -18.06
N VAL A 116 12.25 -0.17 -17.87
CA VAL A 116 11.01 -0.13 -17.08
C VAL A 116 11.25 -0.83 -15.75
N LYS A 117 11.17 -0.07 -14.65
CA LYS A 117 11.29 -0.62 -13.30
C LYS A 117 9.96 -1.19 -12.81
N VAL A 118 10.04 -2.29 -12.07
CA VAL A 118 8.88 -2.93 -11.41
C VAL A 118 9.00 -2.78 -9.91
N TYR A 119 7.97 -2.19 -9.32
CA TYR A 119 7.88 -1.86 -7.90
C TYR A 119 6.76 -2.62 -7.21
N GLN A 120 6.94 -2.87 -5.91
CA GLN A 120 6.03 -3.65 -5.09
C GLN A 120 5.39 -2.80 -3.98
N LEU A 121 4.05 -2.85 -3.87
CA LEU A 121 3.28 -2.24 -2.77
C LEU A 121 2.39 -3.27 -2.08
N MET A 122 2.91 -3.88 -1.02
CA MET A 122 2.19 -4.82 -0.18
C MET A 122 2.52 -4.56 1.30
N GLY A 123 1.61 -4.90 2.22
CA GLY A 123 1.95 -4.92 3.65
C GLY A 123 3.07 -5.93 3.90
N GLY A 124 4.31 -5.46 4.12
CA GLY A 124 5.50 -6.32 4.12
C GLY A 124 6.66 -5.82 3.27
N ALA A 125 6.33 -5.19 2.15
CA ALA A 125 7.29 -4.76 1.13
C ALA A 125 6.68 -3.57 0.39
N ILE A 126 7.18 -2.38 0.69
CA ILE A 126 6.74 -1.11 0.12
C ILE A 126 7.98 -0.49 -0.53
N ASP A 127 7.97 -0.44 -1.86
CA ASP A 127 8.94 0.34 -2.62
C ASP A 127 8.37 1.76 -2.80
N ASP A 128 9.15 2.78 -2.43
CA ASP A 128 8.75 4.19 -2.58
C ASP A 128 9.55 4.93 -3.68
N GLU A 129 10.58 4.30 -4.26
CA GLU A 129 11.45 4.94 -5.26
C GLU A 129 10.68 5.40 -6.50
N TRP A 130 9.62 4.67 -6.89
CA TRP A 130 8.77 5.00 -8.04
C TRP A 130 8.18 6.41 -7.97
N ALA A 131 7.86 6.89 -6.76
CA ALA A 131 7.27 8.21 -6.56
C ALA A 131 8.24 9.33 -6.98
N SER A 132 9.56 9.07 -6.99
CA SER A 132 10.56 10.04 -7.41
C SER A 132 10.76 10.11 -8.93
N GLN A 133 10.11 9.24 -9.72
CA GLN A 133 10.35 9.06 -11.17
C GLN A 133 9.05 9.14 -12.02
N PRO A 134 8.26 10.22 -11.92
CA PRO A 134 7.04 10.39 -12.75
C PRO A 134 7.35 10.66 -14.24
N ASP A 135 8.59 10.97 -14.57
CA ASP A 135 9.11 11.18 -15.92
C ASP A 135 9.50 9.88 -16.63
N LYS A 136 9.58 8.75 -15.92
CA LYS A 136 10.00 7.45 -16.48
C LYS A 136 8.88 6.41 -16.44
N PRO A 137 8.79 5.50 -17.41
CA PRO A 137 7.82 4.41 -17.36
C PRO A 137 8.16 3.45 -16.23
N TRP A 138 7.13 3.06 -15.46
CA TRP A 138 7.26 2.07 -14.40
C TRP A 138 5.99 1.25 -14.25
N VAL A 139 6.15 0.06 -13.65
CA VAL A 139 5.06 -0.82 -13.27
C VAL A 139 5.01 -0.92 -11.75
N LEU A 140 3.85 -0.65 -11.17
CA LEU A 140 3.60 -0.73 -9.74
C LEU A 140 2.60 -1.85 -9.46
N VAL A 141 3.06 -2.93 -8.84
CA VAL A 141 2.22 -4.07 -8.49
C VAL A 141 1.92 -4.00 -7.00
N GLY A 142 0.65 -4.05 -6.62
CA GLY A 142 0.29 -3.95 -5.21
C GLY A 142 -1.05 -4.58 -4.85
N THR A 143 -1.28 -4.69 -3.55
CA THR A 143 -2.59 -5.14 -3.07
C THR A 143 -3.63 -4.03 -3.20
N GLN A 144 -4.90 -4.40 -3.32
CA GLN A 144 -6.02 -3.46 -3.30
C GLN A 144 -5.97 -2.54 -2.09
N ASP A 145 -5.59 -3.06 -0.93
CA ASP A 145 -5.44 -2.28 0.29
C ASP A 145 -4.41 -1.16 0.14
N GLN A 146 -3.22 -1.48 -0.38
CA GLN A 146 -2.14 -0.51 -0.48
C GLN A 146 -2.40 0.49 -1.60
N LEU A 147 -2.94 0.04 -2.73
CA LEU A 147 -3.19 0.89 -3.89
C LEU A 147 -4.43 1.76 -3.74
N LEU A 148 -5.57 1.20 -3.33
CA LEU A 148 -6.82 1.95 -3.20
C LEU A 148 -6.76 2.94 -2.04
N SER A 149 -6.16 2.58 -0.89
CA SER A 149 -5.98 3.53 0.21
C SER A 149 -5.16 4.75 -0.23
N ARG A 150 -4.11 4.56 -1.04
CA ARG A 150 -3.32 5.66 -1.62
C ARG A 150 -4.09 6.45 -2.67
N ALA A 151 -4.84 5.76 -3.53
CA ALA A 151 -5.73 6.39 -4.50
C ALA A 151 -6.91 7.16 -3.87
N LEU A 152 -7.17 6.95 -2.57
CA LEU A 152 -8.13 7.67 -1.73
C LEU A 152 -7.46 8.62 -0.71
N ASN A 153 -6.18 8.96 -0.90
CA ASN A 153 -5.43 9.89 -0.03
C ASN A 153 -5.36 9.49 1.45
N ARG A 154 -5.39 8.18 1.73
CA ARG A 154 -5.30 7.57 3.08
C ARG A 154 -4.36 6.36 3.06
N GLY A 155 -3.22 6.51 2.39
CA GLY A 155 -2.31 5.40 2.14
C GLY A 155 -1.93 4.63 3.41
N TYR A 156 -2.22 3.33 3.42
CA TYR A 156 -1.90 2.47 4.56
C TYR A 156 -0.40 2.25 4.70
N ALA A 157 0.07 2.16 5.96
CA ALA A 157 1.47 1.94 6.32
C ALA A 157 2.46 2.97 5.72
N MET A 158 2.01 4.21 5.48
CA MET A 158 2.85 5.33 5.08
C MET A 158 2.51 6.59 5.89
N ARG A 159 3.43 7.56 5.90
CA ARG A 159 3.22 8.82 6.62
C ARG A 159 2.12 9.64 5.95
N ARG A 160 1.27 10.29 6.75
CA ARG A 160 0.16 11.10 6.23
C ARG A 160 0.60 12.23 5.30
N PHE A 161 1.77 12.80 5.55
CA PHE A 161 2.32 13.87 4.73
C PHE A 161 2.75 13.37 3.35
N ASP A 162 2.95 12.07 3.17
CA ASP A 162 3.28 11.47 1.88
C ASP A 162 2.02 11.03 1.10
N TRP A 163 0.84 10.97 1.74
CA TRP A 163 -0.42 10.59 1.08
C TRP A 163 -0.71 11.41 -0.19
N PRO A 164 -0.58 12.75 -0.19
CA PRO A 164 -0.92 13.55 -1.38
C PRO A 164 -0.06 13.23 -2.61
N VAL A 165 1.22 12.86 -2.41
CA VAL A 165 2.09 12.47 -3.55
C VAL A 165 1.57 11.19 -4.19
N HIS A 166 1.32 10.15 -3.40
CA HIS A 166 0.85 8.89 -3.93
C HIS A 166 -0.56 9.05 -4.52
N PHE A 167 -1.42 9.83 -3.88
CA PHE A 167 -2.76 10.16 -4.37
C PHE A 167 -2.75 10.87 -5.71
N GLY A 168 -1.90 11.89 -5.87
CA GLY A 168 -1.72 12.62 -7.13
C GLY A 168 -1.18 11.72 -8.24
N LEU A 169 -0.10 10.99 -7.98
CA LEU A 169 0.55 10.12 -8.97
C LEU A 169 -0.36 8.95 -9.40
N LEU A 170 -1.10 8.32 -8.48
CA LEU A 170 -1.93 7.16 -8.80
C LEU A 170 -3.24 7.51 -9.54
N ASN A 171 -3.66 8.78 -9.48
CA ASN A 171 -4.86 9.25 -10.18
C ASN A 171 -4.55 10.01 -11.49
N ASN A 172 -3.28 10.10 -11.90
CA ASN A 172 -2.84 10.75 -13.14
C ASN A 172 -1.82 9.89 -13.90
N ASP A 173 -1.87 9.91 -15.24
CA ASP A 173 -0.90 9.24 -16.12
C ASP A 173 -0.70 7.73 -15.84
N CYS A 174 -1.75 7.05 -15.38
CA CYS A 174 -1.71 5.64 -14.98
C CYS A 174 -2.71 4.79 -15.78
N ARG A 175 -2.26 3.61 -16.23
CA ARG A 175 -3.11 2.49 -16.64
C ARG A 175 -3.29 1.55 -15.45
N TRP A 176 -4.49 1.50 -14.90
CA TRP A 176 -4.86 0.56 -13.85
C TRP A 176 -5.31 -0.78 -14.46
N LEU A 177 -4.63 -1.86 -14.10
CA LEU A 177 -5.08 -3.22 -14.31
C LEU A 177 -5.63 -3.75 -12.99
N ILE A 178 -6.92 -4.07 -12.97
CA ILE A 178 -7.60 -4.60 -11.79
C ILE A 178 -7.79 -6.10 -12.00
N ASP A 179 -6.98 -6.93 -11.36
CA ASP A 179 -7.00 -8.38 -11.54
C ASP A 179 -7.79 -9.09 -10.44
N GLU A 180 -8.34 -10.26 -10.79
CA GLU A 180 -9.17 -11.08 -9.91
C GLU A 180 -10.30 -10.28 -9.24
N VAL A 181 -11.01 -9.46 -10.03
CA VAL A 181 -12.08 -8.54 -9.58
C VAL A 181 -13.13 -9.21 -8.69
N GLN A 182 -13.34 -10.52 -8.86
CA GLN A 182 -14.28 -11.29 -8.05
C GLN A 182 -13.89 -11.50 -6.60
N LEU A 183 -12.66 -11.14 -6.22
CA LEU A 183 -12.18 -11.22 -4.84
C LEU A 183 -12.00 -9.83 -4.22
N MET A 184 -12.40 -8.76 -4.91
CA MET A 184 -12.15 -7.38 -4.45
C MET A 184 -13.24 -6.80 -3.55
N GLY A 185 -14.46 -7.37 -3.59
CA GLY A 185 -15.59 -6.85 -2.80
C GLY A 185 -15.79 -5.34 -3.04
N PRO A 186 -15.78 -4.50 -1.99
CA PRO A 186 -15.92 -3.04 -2.12
C PRO A 186 -14.86 -2.38 -2.99
N GLY A 187 -13.65 -2.94 -3.04
CA GLY A 187 -12.58 -2.44 -3.90
C GLY A 187 -12.97 -2.39 -5.38
N LEU A 188 -13.82 -3.32 -5.85
CA LEU A 188 -14.33 -3.32 -7.23
C LEU A 188 -15.17 -2.06 -7.51
N TRP A 189 -16.12 -1.76 -6.63
CA TRP A 189 -17.00 -0.58 -6.77
C TRP A 189 -16.23 0.73 -6.62
N THR A 190 -15.23 0.75 -5.74
CA THR A 190 -14.32 1.90 -5.59
C THR A 190 -13.55 2.16 -6.87
N THR A 191 -13.02 1.12 -7.53
CA THR A 191 -12.32 1.32 -8.81
C THR A 191 -13.22 1.85 -9.91
N SER A 192 -14.49 1.42 -10.00
CA SER A 192 -15.43 1.93 -11.01
C SER A 192 -15.85 3.38 -10.77
N GLN A 193 -15.95 3.78 -9.50
CA GLN A 193 -16.21 5.16 -9.09
C GLN A 193 -15.00 6.06 -9.31
N LEU A 194 -13.79 5.64 -8.94
CA LEU A 194 -12.58 6.42 -9.21
C LEU A 194 -12.37 6.61 -10.73
N ASP A 195 -12.62 5.58 -11.53
CA ASP A 195 -12.59 5.68 -13.00
C ASP A 195 -13.58 6.74 -13.52
N TRP A 196 -14.83 6.70 -13.04
CA TRP A 196 -15.83 7.73 -13.38
C TRP A 196 -15.36 9.13 -12.96
N MET A 197 -14.87 9.28 -11.73
CA MET A 197 -14.44 10.58 -11.22
C MET A 197 -13.32 11.16 -12.06
N ARG A 198 -12.28 10.37 -12.40
CA ARG A 198 -11.17 10.81 -13.25
C ARG A 198 -11.60 11.21 -14.67
N ARG A 199 -12.68 10.61 -15.19
CA ARG A 199 -13.20 10.88 -16.55
C ARG A 199 -14.18 12.06 -16.61
N LYS A 200 -14.99 12.27 -15.55
CA LYS A 200 -16.16 13.18 -15.60
C LYS A 200 -16.24 14.19 -14.48
N ARG A 201 -15.81 13.84 -13.26
CA ARG A 201 -16.03 14.68 -12.07
C ARG A 201 -14.84 15.56 -11.71
N PHE A 202 -13.68 14.94 -11.61
CA PHE A 202 -12.40 15.55 -11.26
C PHE A 202 -11.38 15.15 -12.34
N PRO A 203 -11.38 15.82 -13.50
CA PRO A 203 -10.54 15.42 -14.62
C PRO A 203 -9.06 15.36 -14.23
N SER A 204 -8.42 14.22 -14.50
CA SER A 204 -6.96 14.07 -14.34
C SER A 204 -6.22 14.89 -15.39
N LEU A 205 -5.05 15.44 -15.05
CA LEU A 205 -4.20 16.24 -15.97
C LEU A 205 -3.64 15.41 -17.13
N LYS A 206 -3.49 14.11 -16.90
CA LYS A 206 -3.03 13.11 -17.88
C LYS A 206 -3.97 11.92 -17.87
N PRO A 207 -4.15 11.20 -18.99
CA PRO A 207 -5.06 10.06 -19.06
C PRO A 207 -4.83 9.05 -17.93
N CYS A 208 -5.89 8.70 -17.22
CA CYS A 208 -5.85 7.69 -16.18
C CYS A 208 -6.97 6.68 -16.42
N LEU A 209 -6.62 5.49 -16.88
CA LEU A 209 -7.54 4.54 -17.50
C LEU A 209 -7.56 3.22 -16.72
N THR A 210 -8.68 2.51 -16.70
CA THR A 210 -8.85 1.28 -15.92
C THR A 210 -9.29 0.12 -16.80
N THR A 211 -8.66 -1.05 -16.61
CA THR A 211 -9.02 -2.32 -17.23
C THR A 211 -9.30 -3.35 -16.15
N TRP A 212 -10.54 -3.83 -16.07
CA TRP A 212 -11.00 -4.86 -15.14
C TRP A 212 -10.84 -6.25 -15.74
N MET A 213 -9.96 -7.07 -15.17
CA MET A 213 -9.70 -8.43 -15.61
C MET A 213 -10.47 -9.42 -14.74
N SER A 214 -11.32 -10.21 -15.39
CA SER A 214 -12.29 -11.08 -14.73
C SER A 214 -12.32 -12.45 -15.39
N ALA A 215 -12.52 -13.50 -14.58
CA ALA A 215 -12.84 -14.82 -15.09
C ALA A 215 -14.35 -15.09 -15.11
N THR A 216 -15.11 -14.48 -14.20
CA THR A 216 -16.48 -14.91 -13.87
C THR A 216 -17.47 -13.77 -13.62
N ILE A 217 -17.00 -12.55 -13.34
CA ILE A 217 -17.84 -11.37 -13.11
C ILE A 217 -18.20 -10.69 -14.43
N GLY A 218 -19.49 -10.34 -14.57
CA GLY A 218 -20.02 -9.48 -15.64
C GLY A 218 -19.89 -7.97 -15.35
N THR A 219 -20.51 -7.13 -16.17
CA THR A 219 -20.31 -5.67 -16.17
C THR A 219 -21.22 -4.88 -15.22
N SER A 220 -22.05 -5.55 -14.41
CA SER A 220 -23.07 -4.88 -13.58
C SER A 220 -22.51 -3.91 -12.53
N PHE A 221 -21.24 -4.06 -12.13
CA PHE A 221 -20.57 -3.15 -11.19
C PHE A 221 -20.29 -1.75 -11.80
N LEU A 222 -20.44 -1.61 -13.12
CA LEU A 222 -20.37 -0.31 -13.82
C LEU A 222 -21.66 0.50 -13.68
N SER A 223 -22.77 -0.13 -13.30
CA SER A 223 -24.10 0.50 -13.24
C SER A 223 -24.39 1.18 -11.89
N THR A 224 -23.44 1.99 -11.40
CA THR A 224 -23.63 2.84 -10.22
C THR A 224 -24.47 4.07 -10.55
N THR A 225 -25.15 4.68 -9.56
CA THR A 225 -25.99 5.88 -9.74
C THR A 225 -25.33 6.98 -10.57
N ASP A 226 -24.10 7.38 -10.24
CA ASP A 226 -23.41 8.48 -10.94
C ASP A 226 -23.05 8.12 -12.38
N ARG A 227 -22.59 6.89 -12.59
CA ARG A 227 -22.29 6.37 -13.94
C ARG A 227 -23.54 6.26 -14.81
N VAL A 228 -24.68 5.90 -14.24
CA VAL A 228 -25.97 5.89 -14.95
C VAL A 228 -26.36 7.31 -15.35
N ALA A 229 -26.21 8.29 -14.45
CA ALA A 229 -26.51 9.69 -14.76
C ALA A 229 -25.68 10.23 -15.93
N ASP A 230 -24.42 9.78 -16.06
CA ASP A 230 -23.51 10.17 -17.15
C ASP A 230 -23.46 9.19 -18.34
N CYS A 231 -24.39 8.23 -18.42
CA CYS A 231 -24.47 7.23 -19.50
C CYS A 231 -23.20 6.37 -19.66
N LEU A 232 -22.56 6.01 -18.55
CA LEU A 232 -21.34 5.18 -18.45
C LEU A 232 -21.60 3.83 -17.75
N ASP A 233 -22.87 3.45 -17.61
CA ASP A 233 -23.33 2.22 -16.94
C ASP A 233 -23.26 0.97 -17.82
N LYS A 234 -23.14 1.14 -19.14
CA LYS A 234 -23.09 0.06 -20.13
C LYS A 234 -21.73 0.01 -20.83
N PRO A 235 -21.29 -1.19 -21.25
CA PRO A 235 -20.17 -1.34 -22.18
C PRO A 235 -20.35 -0.48 -23.42
N SER A 236 -19.26 0.09 -23.94
CA SER A 236 -19.27 0.77 -25.23
C SER A 236 -19.49 -0.23 -26.37
N GLN A 237 -19.93 0.25 -27.54
CA GLN A 237 -20.04 -0.60 -28.74
C GLN A 237 -18.69 -1.23 -29.12
N GLU A 238 -17.59 -0.52 -28.84
CA GLU A 238 -16.22 -1.01 -29.04
C GLU A 238 -15.90 -2.17 -28.10
N GLN A 239 -16.31 -2.10 -26.83
CA GLN A 239 -16.18 -3.17 -25.85
C GLN A 239 -16.95 -4.43 -26.27
N ASP A 240 -18.19 -4.29 -26.73
CA ASP A 240 -19.02 -5.42 -27.20
C ASP A 240 -18.42 -6.09 -28.44
N ALA A 241 -17.89 -5.28 -29.37
CA ALA A 241 -17.19 -5.79 -30.55
C ALA A 241 -15.90 -6.53 -30.18
N PHE A 242 -15.15 -5.98 -29.22
CA PHE A 242 -13.93 -6.59 -28.70
C PHE A 242 -14.21 -7.95 -28.03
N GLU A 243 -15.26 -8.05 -27.20
CA GLU A 243 -15.60 -9.29 -26.50
C GLU A 243 -15.92 -10.44 -27.47
N LYS A 244 -16.60 -10.14 -28.59
CA LYS A 244 -16.86 -11.14 -29.64
C LYS A 244 -15.57 -11.67 -30.26
N LYS A 245 -14.60 -10.80 -30.52
CA LYS A 245 -13.28 -11.19 -31.04
C LYS A 245 -12.47 -11.97 -30.01
N LEU A 246 -12.51 -11.54 -28.74
CA LEU A 246 -11.85 -12.22 -27.63
C LEU A 246 -12.34 -13.66 -27.47
N LYS A 247 -13.65 -13.87 -27.51
CA LYS A 247 -14.24 -15.21 -27.44
C LYS A 247 -13.76 -16.10 -28.58
N ALA A 248 -13.79 -15.59 -29.82
CA ALA A 248 -13.29 -16.32 -30.98
C ALA A 248 -11.79 -16.67 -30.86
N ALA A 249 -10.99 -15.76 -30.30
CA ALA A 249 -9.56 -15.98 -30.06
C ALA A 249 -9.32 -17.08 -29.01
N LEU A 250 -10.06 -17.08 -27.90
CA LEU A 250 -9.95 -18.10 -26.84
C LEU A 250 -10.40 -19.48 -27.31
N ASP A 251 -11.54 -19.57 -28.00
CA ASP A 251 -12.10 -20.83 -28.47
C ASP A 251 -11.23 -21.46 -29.59
N GLY A 252 -10.66 -20.61 -30.45
CA GLY A 252 -9.89 -21.02 -31.64
C GLY A 252 -8.38 -21.16 -31.44
N ASP A 253 -7.85 -21.05 -30.21
CA ASP A 253 -6.41 -21.19 -29.93
C ASP A 253 -6.04 -22.64 -29.56
N PRO A 254 -5.27 -23.38 -30.40
CA PRO A 254 -4.84 -24.73 -30.09
C PRO A 254 -3.96 -24.83 -28.84
N ALA A 255 -3.21 -23.78 -28.49
CA ALA A 255 -2.33 -23.76 -27.33
C ALA A 255 -3.10 -23.82 -26.00
N LEU A 256 -4.43 -23.66 -26.03
CA LEU A 256 -5.33 -23.75 -24.87
C LEU A 256 -6.01 -25.12 -24.71
N GLN A 257 -5.67 -26.11 -25.53
CA GLN A 257 -6.31 -27.43 -25.48
C GLN A 257 -6.11 -28.13 -24.13
N TRP A 258 -4.89 -28.08 -23.56
CA TRP A 258 -4.58 -28.68 -22.26
C TRP A 258 -5.50 -28.17 -21.13
N TRP A 259 -5.80 -26.87 -21.14
CA TRP A 259 -6.66 -26.23 -20.15
C TRP A 259 -8.12 -26.69 -20.31
N ARG A 260 -8.58 -26.79 -21.56
CA ARG A 260 -9.95 -27.25 -21.86
C ARG A 260 -10.17 -28.69 -21.43
N GLU A 261 -9.15 -29.55 -21.47
CA GLU A 261 -9.25 -30.99 -21.21
C GLU A 261 -8.97 -31.42 -19.76
N ALA A 262 -8.38 -30.54 -18.94
CA ALA A 262 -8.04 -30.84 -17.54
C ALA A 262 -9.27 -31.23 -16.70
N LYS A 263 -9.16 -32.30 -15.90
CA LYS A 263 -10.22 -32.81 -15.00
C LYS A 263 -10.01 -32.37 -13.57
N ARG A 264 -11.11 -32.09 -12.83
CA ARG A 264 -11.06 -31.63 -11.44
C ARG A 264 -12.08 -32.38 -10.56
N PRO A 265 -11.85 -33.68 -10.28
CA PRO A 265 -12.82 -34.51 -9.56
C PRO A 265 -13.07 -33.97 -8.15
N LEU A 266 -14.34 -33.84 -7.78
CA LEU A 266 -14.80 -33.32 -6.49
C LEU A 266 -15.86 -34.24 -5.90
N ALA A 267 -15.76 -34.54 -4.60
CA ALA A 267 -16.76 -35.32 -3.87
C ALA A 267 -17.08 -34.71 -2.50
N TRP A 268 -18.28 -34.97 -1.98
CA TRP A 268 -18.63 -34.64 -0.60
C TRP A 268 -17.93 -35.58 0.40
N TRP A 269 -17.54 -35.04 1.55
CA TRP A 269 -17.03 -35.81 2.68
C TRP A 269 -17.83 -35.53 3.96
N GLN A 270 -18.07 -36.58 4.73
CA GLN A 270 -18.59 -36.54 6.09
C GLN A 270 -17.79 -37.50 6.98
N PRO A 271 -17.63 -37.21 8.28
CA PRO A 271 -16.96 -38.11 9.21
C PRO A 271 -17.75 -39.41 9.39
N ASP A 272 -17.03 -40.52 9.56
CA ASP A 272 -17.63 -41.83 9.85
C ASP A 272 -18.44 -41.75 11.16
N THR A 273 -19.69 -42.24 11.15
CA THR A 273 -20.52 -42.31 12.36
C THR A 273 -19.82 -43.13 13.43
N ALA A 274 -19.61 -42.57 14.62
CA ALA A 274 -18.99 -43.28 15.72
C ALA A 274 -19.75 -44.57 16.04
N GLU A 275 -19.05 -45.71 16.11
CA GLU A 275 -19.64 -46.95 16.61
C GLU A 275 -20.16 -46.71 18.03
N PRO A 276 -21.40 -47.16 18.36
CA PRO A 276 -21.90 -47.05 19.71
C PRO A 276 -20.95 -47.82 20.64
N LYS A 277 -20.31 -47.12 21.58
CA LYS A 277 -19.49 -47.74 22.62
C LYS A 277 -20.33 -48.82 23.30
N THR A 278 -20.00 -50.08 23.06
CA THR A 278 -20.67 -51.24 23.65
C THR A 278 -20.26 -51.37 25.12
N GLY A 279 -20.79 -50.47 25.95
CA GLY A 279 -20.80 -50.64 27.40
C GLY A 279 -21.72 -51.79 27.76
N LYS A 280 -21.17 -52.91 28.23
CA LYS A 280 -21.94 -53.97 28.89
C LYS A 280 -22.63 -53.40 30.13
N GLY A 281 -23.94 -53.14 30.07
CA GLY A 281 -24.72 -52.86 31.27
C GLY A 281 -26.09 -52.20 31.08
N LYS A 282 -27.15 -53.04 31.11
CA LYS A 282 -28.58 -52.78 31.44
C LYS A 282 -29.48 -51.94 30.51
N LYS A 283 -30.45 -52.69 29.94
CA LYS A 283 -31.83 -52.40 29.48
C LYS A 283 -32.33 -50.96 29.21
N GLN A 284 -32.67 -50.77 27.93
CA GLN A 284 -33.84 -50.12 27.30
C GLN A 284 -34.04 -48.58 27.36
N SER A 285 -33.94 -47.97 26.17
CA SER A 285 -34.81 -46.90 25.65
C SER A 285 -34.79 -46.98 24.10
N PRO A 286 -35.82 -46.52 23.36
CA PRO A 286 -35.89 -46.65 21.91
C PRO A 286 -34.75 -45.85 21.26
N ALA A 287 -34.19 -46.38 20.18
CA ALA A 287 -33.10 -45.76 19.42
C ALA A 287 -33.46 -44.31 19.05
N LYS A 288 -32.84 -43.34 19.74
CA LYS A 288 -32.70 -41.99 19.19
C LYS A 288 -31.92 -42.12 17.89
N SER A 289 -32.45 -41.54 16.82
CA SER A 289 -31.78 -41.42 15.53
C SER A 289 -30.31 -41.02 15.76
N ALA A 290 -29.40 -41.74 15.10
CA ALA A 290 -27.98 -41.41 15.12
C ALA A 290 -27.85 -39.95 14.71
N THR A 291 -27.36 -39.11 15.62
CA THR A 291 -27.07 -37.71 15.31
C THR A 291 -25.94 -37.72 14.27
N PRO A 292 -26.05 -37.00 13.14
CA PRO A 292 -24.97 -36.90 12.17
C PRO A 292 -23.68 -36.52 12.89
N ALA A 293 -22.59 -37.26 12.64
CA ALA A 293 -21.31 -36.97 13.27
C ALA A 293 -20.87 -35.56 12.89
N THR A 294 -20.66 -34.71 13.90
CA THR A 294 -20.25 -33.31 13.71
C THR A 294 -18.84 -33.26 13.13
N VAL A 295 -18.60 -32.43 12.11
CA VAL A 295 -17.25 -32.20 11.58
C VAL A 295 -16.41 -31.51 12.65
N THR A 296 -15.31 -32.16 13.06
CA THR A 296 -14.35 -31.60 14.04
C THR A 296 -12.96 -31.43 13.40
N PRO A 297 -12.11 -30.52 13.93
CA PRO A 297 -10.73 -30.38 13.46
C PRO A 297 -9.94 -31.70 13.50
N GLU A 298 -10.22 -32.55 14.48
CA GLU A 298 -9.59 -33.87 14.63
C GLU A 298 -9.99 -34.83 13.49
N ASN A 299 -11.28 -34.88 13.14
CA ASN A 299 -11.74 -35.74 12.05
C ASN A 299 -11.19 -35.25 10.70
N ILE A 300 -11.10 -33.93 10.49
CA ILE A 300 -10.47 -33.35 9.29
C ILE A 300 -9.00 -33.79 9.22
N ALA A 301 -8.20 -33.56 10.27
CA ALA A 301 -6.79 -33.94 10.29
C ALA A 301 -6.58 -35.44 10.03
N THR A 302 -7.42 -36.29 10.63
CA THR A 302 -7.38 -37.75 10.43
C THR A 302 -7.69 -38.12 8.97
N PHE A 303 -8.70 -37.50 8.36
CA PHE A 303 -9.08 -37.76 6.97
C PHE A 303 -8.03 -37.26 5.97
N VAL A 304 -7.44 -36.09 6.23
CA VAL A 304 -6.33 -35.52 5.46
C VAL A 304 -5.14 -36.49 5.46
N MET A 305 -4.75 -36.99 6.63
CA MET A 305 -3.62 -37.93 6.75
C MET A 305 -3.88 -39.27 6.06
N LYS A 306 -5.10 -39.81 6.16
CA LYS A 306 -5.49 -41.05 5.48
C LYS A 306 -5.35 -40.97 3.96
N ASN A 307 -5.53 -39.79 3.38
CA ASN A 307 -5.54 -39.57 1.93
C ASN A 307 -4.32 -38.80 1.40
N HIS A 308 -3.41 -38.38 2.29
CA HIS A 308 -2.15 -37.77 1.90
C HIS A 308 -1.28 -38.77 1.15
N VAL A 309 -0.52 -38.27 0.17
CA VAL A 309 0.33 -39.09 -0.70
C VAL A 309 1.75 -38.56 -0.63
N ALA A 310 2.70 -39.44 -0.33
CA ALA A 310 4.12 -39.10 -0.26
C ALA A 310 4.62 -38.44 -1.55
N GLY A 311 5.52 -37.46 -1.42
CA GLY A 311 6.07 -36.67 -2.53
C GLY A 311 5.05 -35.77 -3.24
N LYS A 312 3.81 -35.64 -2.73
CA LYS A 312 2.76 -34.80 -3.32
C LYS A 312 2.37 -33.65 -2.41
N LEU A 313 1.70 -32.65 -3.00
CA LEU A 313 1.14 -31.52 -2.29
C LEU A 313 -0.33 -31.82 -1.92
N THR A 314 -0.64 -31.73 -0.63
CA THR A 314 -2.01 -31.72 -0.10
C THR A 314 -2.37 -30.32 0.37
N LEU A 315 -3.52 -29.82 -0.07
CA LEU A 315 -4.05 -28.52 0.32
C LEU A 315 -5.31 -28.70 1.17
N VAL A 316 -5.36 -28.05 2.33
CA VAL A 316 -6.51 -28.01 3.23
C VAL A 316 -6.93 -26.55 3.40
N ILE A 317 -8.17 -26.22 3.02
CA ILE A 317 -8.69 -24.85 3.04
C ILE A 317 -9.86 -24.76 4.02
N CYS A 318 -9.67 -23.95 5.06
CA CYS A 318 -10.68 -23.65 6.08
C CYS A 318 -11.18 -22.21 5.91
N ASN A 319 -12.43 -21.93 6.28
CA ASN A 319 -12.98 -20.59 6.11
C ASN A 319 -12.57 -19.62 7.24
N THR A 320 -12.14 -20.11 8.39
CA THR A 320 -11.71 -19.29 9.53
C THR A 320 -10.27 -19.60 9.95
N VAL A 321 -9.60 -18.59 10.50
CA VAL A 321 -8.22 -18.73 11.02
C VAL A 321 -8.18 -19.73 12.17
N GLU A 322 -9.18 -19.71 13.05
CA GLU A 322 -9.28 -20.59 14.21
C GLU A 322 -9.34 -22.06 13.79
N LEU A 323 -10.21 -22.41 12.83
CA LEU A 323 -10.29 -23.78 12.32
C LEU A 323 -8.99 -24.21 11.63
N ALA A 324 -8.34 -23.32 10.87
CA ALA A 324 -7.06 -23.61 10.24
C ALA A 324 -5.95 -23.90 11.28
N GLN A 325 -5.86 -23.08 12.34
CA GLN A 325 -4.94 -23.29 13.46
C GLN A 325 -5.23 -24.61 14.20
N ASP A 326 -6.51 -24.90 14.48
CA ASP A 326 -6.90 -26.14 15.14
C ASP A 326 -6.55 -27.39 14.32
N VAL A 327 -6.87 -27.41 13.02
CA VAL A 327 -6.49 -28.52 12.13
C VAL A 327 -4.97 -28.67 12.07
N PHE A 328 -4.24 -27.56 11.98
CA PHE A 328 -2.77 -27.56 11.96
C PHE A 328 -2.15 -28.14 13.24
N ARG A 329 -2.72 -27.83 14.41
CA ARG A 329 -2.33 -28.41 15.70
C ARG A 329 -2.64 -29.91 15.78
N GLN A 330 -3.82 -30.34 15.29
CA GLN A 330 -4.20 -31.75 15.32
C GLN A 330 -3.31 -32.64 14.42
N LEU A 331 -2.78 -32.10 13.32
CA LEU A 331 -1.77 -32.79 12.50
C LEU A 331 -0.47 -33.06 13.28
N ASP A 332 -0.12 -32.23 14.27
CA ASP A 332 1.03 -32.46 15.15
C ASP A 332 0.72 -33.52 16.21
N VAL A 333 -0.29 -33.24 17.03
CA VAL A 333 -0.56 -33.98 18.27
C VAL A 333 -0.80 -35.46 18.00
N LYS A 334 -1.52 -35.77 16.92
CA LYS A 334 -1.98 -37.14 16.62
C LYS A 334 -1.11 -37.87 15.60
N HIS A 335 -0.48 -37.12 14.68
CA HIS A 335 0.18 -37.70 13.51
C HIS A 335 1.66 -37.34 13.38
N LYS A 336 2.18 -36.42 14.22
CA LYS A 336 3.58 -35.97 14.22
C LYS A 336 4.08 -35.55 12.84
N VAL A 337 3.25 -34.81 12.11
CA VAL A 337 3.59 -34.33 10.77
C VAL A 337 4.60 -33.19 10.87
N GLU A 338 5.86 -33.47 10.54
CA GLU A 338 6.92 -32.45 10.51
C GLU A 338 6.85 -31.57 9.26
N HIS A 339 6.45 -32.12 8.12
CA HIS A 339 6.44 -31.41 6.84
C HIS A 339 5.06 -30.79 6.53
N LYS A 340 4.75 -29.71 7.24
CA LYS A 340 3.50 -28.94 7.11
C LYS A 340 3.74 -27.44 7.17
N VAL A 341 2.83 -26.67 6.59
CA VAL A 341 2.81 -25.20 6.65
C VAL A 341 1.40 -24.69 6.94
N LEU A 342 1.32 -23.61 7.71
CA LEU A 342 0.09 -22.86 7.96
C LEU A 342 0.14 -21.51 7.23
N LEU A 343 -0.90 -21.17 6.48
CA LEU A 343 -1.02 -19.87 5.78
C LEU A 343 -2.33 -19.16 6.15
N THR A 344 -2.22 -18.08 6.92
CA THR A 344 -3.37 -17.23 7.30
C THR A 344 -3.00 -15.74 7.19
N SER A 345 -3.98 -14.85 7.37
CA SER A 345 -3.72 -13.40 7.40
C SER A 345 -3.02 -12.94 8.68
N ARG A 346 -3.02 -13.73 9.76
CA ARG A 346 -2.71 -13.32 11.13
C ARG A 346 -1.24 -13.45 11.52
N PHE A 347 -0.33 -13.15 10.60
CA PHE A 347 1.11 -13.24 10.83
C PHE A 347 1.78 -11.86 10.69
N ARG A 348 2.88 -11.66 11.42
CA ARG A 348 3.89 -10.64 11.09
C ARG A 348 4.41 -10.87 9.68
N GLY A 349 4.78 -9.80 9.00
CA GLY A 349 5.23 -9.88 7.60
C GLY A 349 6.41 -10.82 7.38
N GLU A 350 7.36 -10.85 8.32
CA GLU A 350 8.53 -11.73 8.28
C GLU A 350 8.15 -13.23 8.38
N ASP A 351 7.40 -13.61 9.40
CA ASP A 351 7.02 -15.00 9.66
C ASP A 351 6.16 -15.58 8.53
N ARG A 352 5.21 -14.77 8.03
CA ARG A 352 4.38 -15.14 6.88
C ARG A 352 5.23 -15.46 5.64
N SER A 353 6.24 -14.62 5.36
CA SER A 353 7.10 -14.79 4.20
C SER A 353 7.86 -16.12 4.26
N GLN A 354 8.27 -16.55 5.46
CA GLN A 354 8.92 -17.85 5.65
C GLN A 354 7.98 -19.03 5.34
N HIS A 355 6.73 -18.96 5.76
CA HIS A 355 5.72 -20.00 5.47
C HIS A 355 5.40 -20.09 3.97
N GLU A 356 5.23 -18.95 3.30
CA GLU A 356 5.01 -18.88 1.85
C GLU A 356 6.21 -19.45 1.08
N GLN A 357 7.44 -19.10 1.49
CA GLN A 357 8.67 -19.59 0.88
C GLN A 357 8.79 -21.12 0.98
N ARG A 358 8.52 -21.72 2.14
CA ARG A 358 8.55 -23.19 2.34
C ARG A 358 7.62 -23.92 1.37
N LEU A 359 6.40 -23.41 1.17
CA LEU A 359 5.43 -23.97 0.22
C LEU A 359 5.94 -23.89 -1.23
N MET A 360 6.45 -22.71 -1.63
CA MET A 360 6.95 -22.49 -2.99
C MET A 360 8.19 -23.34 -3.31
N GLU A 361 9.13 -23.44 -2.36
CA GLU A 361 10.33 -24.27 -2.51
C GLU A 361 10.00 -25.75 -2.68
N PHE A 362 9.06 -26.27 -1.89
CA PHE A 362 8.60 -27.64 -2.04
C PHE A 362 7.97 -27.88 -3.42
N ASP A 363 7.04 -27.02 -3.84
CA ASP A 363 6.34 -27.20 -5.12
C ASP A 363 7.30 -27.08 -6.33
N ALA A 364 8.32 -26.22 -6.24
CA ALA A 364 9.38 -26.10 -7.25
C ALA A 364 10.23 -27.39 -7.35
N LYS A 365 10.66 -27.96 -6.22
CA LYS A 365 11.39 -29.24 -6.19
C LYS A 365 10.54 -30.38 -6.74
N ARG A 366 9.25 -30.43 -6.36
CA ARG A 366 8.28 -31.40 -6.85
C ARG A 366 8.11 -31.34 -8.37
N LYS A 367 7.92 -30.13 -8.92
CA LYS A 367 7.74 -29.90 -10.37
C LYS A 367 8.98 -30.27 -11.19
N THR A 368 10.17 -30.14 -10.61
CA THR A 368 11.44 -30.47 -11.27
C THR A 368 11.89 -31.91 -11.07
N GLY A 369 11.13 -32.72 -10.31
CA GLY A 369 11.50 -34.10 -9.99
C GLY A 369 12.67 -34.22 -9.01
N ASN A 370 13.05 -33.12 -8.35
CA ASN A 370 14.20 -33.03 -7.44
C ASN A 370 13.82 -33.25 -5.97
N LEU A 371 12.70 -33.93 -5.70
CA LEU A 371 12.37 -34.36 -4.35
C LEU A 371 13.21 -35.59 -3.97
N PRO A 372 13.61 -35.72 -2.69
CA PRO A 372 14.22 -36.94 -2.19
C PRO A 372 13.34 -38.18 -2.48
N PRO A 373 13.94 -39.37 -2.71
CA PRO A 373 13.19 -40.59 -3.07
C PRO A 373 12.11 -41.04 -2.09
N ASN A 374 12.12 -40.54 -0.84
CA ASN A 374 11.15 -40.84 0.22
C ASN A 374 10.61 -39.55 0.87
N ASP A 375 10.51 -38.46 0.10
CA ASP A 375 9.94 -37.23 0.62
C ASP A 375 8.50 -37.47 1.12
N PRO A 376 8.16 -37.09 2.36
CA PRO A 376 6.85 -37.37 2.94
C PRO A 376 5.71 -36.64 2.22
N GLY A 377 6.00 -35.67 1.35
CA GLY A 377 5.01 -34.75 0.81
C GLY A 377 4.79 -33.57 1.75
N LEU A 378 4.11 -32.51 1.27
CA LEU A 378 3.81 -31.32 2.07
C LEU A 378 2.31 -31.18 2.27
N ILE A 379 1.90 -30.91 3.50
CA ILE A 379 0.53 -30.54 3.85
C ILE A 379 0.46 -29.03 4.11
N CYS A 380 -0.27 -28.32 3.26
CA CYS A 380 -0.55 -26.90 3.45
C CYS A 380 -1.95 -26.73 4.03
N VAL A 381 -2.04 -26.27 5.28
CA VAL A 381 -3.30 -25.81 5.87
C VAL A 381 -3.39 -24.30 5.68
N SER A 382 -4.50 -23.82 5.15
CA SER A 382 -4.65 -22.41 4.80
C SER A 382 -6.07 -21.93 5.02
N THR A 383 -6.23 -20.62 5.13
CA THR A 383 -7.52 -19.96 4.87
C THR A 383 -7.65 -19.57 3.40
N GLN A 384 -8.54 -18.62 3.07
CA GLN A 384 -8.75 -18.08 1.72
C GLN A 384 -7.48 -17.45 1.11
N VAL A 385 -6.42 -17.24 1.90
CA VAL A 385 -5.13 -16.69 1.44
C VAL A 385 -4.51 -17.49 0.28
N ILE A 386 -4.83 -18.79 0.14
CA ILE A 386 -4.35 -19.63 -0.96
C ILE A 386 -5.22 -19.56 -2.24
N GLU A 387 -6.45 -19.03 -2.13
CA GLU A 387 -7.40 -18.97 -3.27
C GLU A 387 -6.82 -18.14 -4.41
N ALA A 388 -6.01 -17.14 -4.11
CA ALA A 388 -5.31 -16.33 -5.09
C ALA A 388 -3.85 -16.13 -4.64
N GLY A 389 -2.91 -16.23 -5.57
CA GLY A 389 -1.55 -15.72 -5.33
C GLY A 389 -0.42 -16.71 -5.18
N ILE A 390 -0.75 -17.99 -5.10
CA ILE A 390 0.27 -19.02 -5.04
C ILE A 390 0.01 -19.95 -6.21
N ASP A 391 0.92 -19.98 -7.19
CA ASP A 391 0.83 -20.87 -8.35
C ASP A 391 1.20 -22.32 -8.01
N ILE A 392 0.33 -22.93 -7.21
CA ILE A 392 0.40 -24.33 -6.84
C ILE A 392 -0.65 -25.15 -7.59
N SER A 393 -0.31 -26.42 -7.80
CA SER A 393 -1.22 -27.45 -8.29
C SER A 393 -1.18 -28.64 -7.34
N ALA A 394 -2.20 -28.75 -6.50
CA ALA A 394 -2.34 -29.79 -5.49
C ALA A 394 -2.81 -31.11 -6.09
N HIS A 395 -2.32 -32.21 -5.52
CA HIS A 395 -2.77 -33.57 -5.81
C HIS A 395 -4.04 -33.92 -5.02
N ARG A 396 -4.15 -33.36 -3.81
CA ARG A 396 -5.31 -33.52 -2.93
C ARG A 396 -5.79 -32.14 -2.50
N LEU A 397 -7.09 -31.90 -2.65
CA LEU A 397 -7.75 -30.70 -2.14
C LEU A 397 -8.78 -31.12 -1.09
N PHE A 398 -8.68 -30.57 0.11
CA PHE A 398 -9.71 -30.65 1.13
C PHE A 398 -10.18 -29.22 1.36
N THR A 399 -11.47 -28.95 1.18
CA THR A 399 -12.00 -27.59 1.35
C THR A 399 -13.30 -27.57 2.12
N GLU A 400 -13.44 -26.60 3.02
CA GLU A 400 -14.75 -26.23 3.54
C GLU A 400 -15.62 -25.67 2.41
N LEU A 401 -16.94 -25.85 2.49
CA LEU A 401 -17.87 -25.22 1.56
C LEU A 401 -17.75 -23.69 1.68
N ALA A 402 -17.73 -23.00 0.54
CA ALA A 402 -17.62 -21.54 0.45
C ALA A 402 -18.50 -21.03 -0.71
N PRO A 403 -18.71 -19.71 -0.86
CA PRO A 403 -19.44 -19.15 -2.00
C PRO A 403 -18.87 -19.64 -3.33
N TRP A 404 -19.74 -19.78 -4.34
CA TRP A 404 -19.37 -20.38 -5.63
C TRP A 404 -18.12 -19.77 -6.29
N PRO A 405 -17.90 -18.44 -6.30
CA PRO A 405 -16.65 -17.86 -6.81
C PRO A 405 -15.40 -18.39 -6.09
N SER A 406 -15.44 -18.52 -4.77
CA SER A 406 -14.34 -19.09 -3.99
C SER A 406 -14.16 -20.58 -4.29
N MET A 407 -15.25 -21.35 -4.45
CA MET A 407 -15.16 -22.76 -4.84
C MET A 407 -14.45 -22.94 -6.19
N LEU A 408 -14.76 -22.12 -7.19
CA LEU A 408 -14.08 -22.14 -8.50
C LEU A 408 -12.58 -21.84 -8.37
N GLN A 409 -12.19 -20.91 -7.50
CA GLN A 409 -10.79 -20.57 -7.24
C GLN A 409 -10.05 -21.71 -6.53
N ARG A 410 -10.67 -22.33 -5.52
CA ARG A 410 -10.11 -23.50 -4.81
C ARG A 410 -9.94 -24.68 -5.75
N LEU A 411 -10.93 -24.97 -6.60
CA LEU A 411 -10.83 -25.97 -7.67
C LEU A 411 -9.74 -25.62 -8.69
N GLY A 412 -9.48 -24.33 -8.92
CA GLY A 412 -8.35 -23.83 -9.71
C GLY A 412 -6.97 -24.28 -9.21
N ARG A 413 -6.86 -24.73 -7.96
CA ARG A 413 -5.63 -25.28 -7.36
C ARG A 413 -5.56 -26.81 -7.45
N LEU A 414 -6.62 -27.49 -7.88
CA LEU A 414 -6.65 -28.94 -8.09
C LEU A 414 -6.33 -29.28 -9.55
N ASN A 415 -5.32 -30.12 -9.77
CA ASN A 415 -4.93 -30.60 -11.11
C ASN A 415 -4.86 -29.47 -12.16
N ARG A 416 -4.19 -28.37 -11.83
CA ARG A 416 -4.26 -27.12 -12.60
C ARG A 416 -3.87 -27.31 -14.07
N LYS A 417 -2.88 -28.16 -14.36
CA LYS A 417 -2.36 -28.45 -15.71
C LYS A 417 -3.04 -29.62 -16.41
N GLY A 418 -3.88 -30.38 -15.71
CA GLY A 418 -4.48 -31.60 -16.25
C GLY A 418 -3.51 -32.78 -16.38
N ASP A 419 -2.29 -32.66 -15.87
CA ASP A 419 -1.22 -33.68 -15.93
C ASP A 419 -1.30 -34.71 -14.79
N ASP A 420 -2.14 -34.49 -13.77
CA ASP A 420 -2.30 -35.36 -12.62
C ASP A 420 -3.64 -36.10 -12.65
N GLN A 421 -3.64 -37.28 -13.27
CA GLN A 421 -4.85 -38.13 -13.37
C GLN A 421 -5.28 -38.71 -12.02
N GLY A 422 -4.39 -38.72 -11.01
CA GLY A 422 -4.70 -39.21 -9.68
C GLY A 422 -5.27 -38.14 -8.76
N ALA A 423 -5.38 -36.88 -9.21
CA ALA A 423 -5.81 -35.76 -8.39
C ALA A 423 -7.29 -35.85 -8.00
N ARG A 424 -7.61 -35.46 -6.76
CA ARG A 424 -8.99 -35.49 -6.23
C ARG A 424 -9.22 -34.45 -5.15
N GLY A 425 -10.43 -33.88 -5.13
CA GLY A 425 -10.90 -32.94 -4.12
C GLY A 425 -12.04 -33.49 -3.27
N TRP A 426 -12.12 -33.03 -2.03
CA TRP A 426 -13.25 -33.25 -1.12
C TRP A 426 -13.74 -31.94 -0.51
N VAL A 427 -15.06 -31.83 -0.37
CA VAL A 427 -15.75 -30.70 0.25
C VAL A 427 -16.55 -31.14 1.47
N TRP A 428 -16.60 -30.31 2.51
CA TRP A 428 -17.40 -30.54 3.72
C TRP A 428 -18.20 -29.31 4.14
N GLU A 429 -19.26 -29.53 4.91
CA GLU A 429 -20.08 -28.46 5.49
C GLU A 429 -19.68 -28.19 6.94
N THR A 430 -19.67 -26.91 7.30
CA THR A 430 -19.56 -26.51 8.71
C THR A 430 -20.94 -26.58 9.35
N PRO A 431 -21.10 -27.27 10.49
CA PRO A 431 -22.39 -27.37 11.17
C PRO A 431 -22.93 -25.99 11.55
N GLU A 432 -24.24 -25.77 11.35
CA GLU A 432 -24.91 -24.58 11.88
C GLU A 432 -24.75 -24.52 13.41
N LYS A 433 -24.15 -23.45 13.92
CA LYS A 433 -24.29 -23.10 15.34
C LYS A 433 -25.73 -22.63 15.52
N GLY A 434 -26.58 -23.43 16.18
CA GLY A 434 -28.02 -23.19 16.27
C GLY A 434 -28.40 -21.74 16.60
N GLY A 435 -29.38 -21.21 15.86
CA GLY A 435 -29.82 -19.81 15.89
C GLY A 435 -30.13 -19.32 14.46
N ASN A 436 -30.91 -18.24 14.33
CA ASN A 436 -31.20 -17.62 13.04
C ASN A 436 -29.97 -16.79 12.59
N ASN A 437 -28.88 -17.46 12.23
CA ASN A 437 -27.64 -16.79 11.86
C ASN A 437 -27.67 -16.42 10.37
N GLU A 438 -27.60 -15.13 10.07
CA GLU A 438 -27.49 -14.61 8.70
C GLU A 438 -26.15 -14.99 8.02
N ARG A 439 -25.15 -15.42 8.79
CA ARG A 439 -23.79 -15.77 8.30
C ARG A 439 -23.33 -17.15 8.76
N ILE A 440 -22.57 -17.84 7.89
CA ILE A 440 -21.86 -19.09 8.16
C ILE A 440 -20.35 -18.83 7.97
N GLY A 441 -19.61 -18.82 9.07
CA GLY A 441 -18.21 -18.37 9.05
C GLY A 441 -18.13 -16.91 8.58
N PRO A 442 -17.24 -16.56 7.61
CA PRO A 442 -17.13 -15.20 7.09
C PRO A 442 -18.13 -14.88 5.97
N TYR A 443 -19.02 -15.79 5.59
CA TYR A 443 -19.89 -15.64 4.41
C TYR A 443 -21.36 -15.53 4.79
N GLU A 444 -22.15 -14.92 3.91
CA GLU A 444 -23.62 -14.90 4.04
C GLU A 444 -24.18 -16.31 3.87
N ALA A 445 -25.13 -16.69 4.72
CA ALA A 445 -25.75 -18.02 4.68
C ALA A 445 -26.37 -18.31 3.30
N ALA A 446 -27.00 -17.30 2.68
CA ALA A 446 -27.59 -17.43 1.34
C ALA A 446 -26.56 -17.78 0.26
N ASP A 447 -25.31 -17.29 0.35
CA ASP A 447 -24.27 -17.62 -0.62
C ASP A 447 -23.78 -19.05 -0.47
N ILE A 448 -23.75 -19.55 0.77
CA ILE A 448 -23.38 -20.93 1.09
C ILE A 448 -24.45 -21.90 0.62
N GLU A 449 -25.73 -21.60 0.83
CA GLU A 449 -26.85 -22.40 0.31
C GLU A 449 -26.85 -22.45 -1.22
N LEU A 450 -26.62 -21.31 -1.88
CA LEU A 450 -26.50 -21.27 -3.33
C LEU A 450 -25.28 -22.07 -3.83
N ALA A 451 -24.14 -21.95 -3.14
CA ALA A 451 -22.94 -22.72 -3.47
C ALA A 451 -23.16 -24.23 -3.28
N LYS A 452 -23.88 -24.65 -2.22
CA LYS A 452 -24.24 -26.06 -2.00
C LYS A 452 -25.02 -26.63 -3.18
N MET A 453 -26.06 -25.94 -3.63
CA MET A 453 -26.83 -26.35 -4.81
C MET A 453 -25.97 -26.48 -6.07
N LEU A 454 -25.00 -25.59 -6.25
CA LEU A 454 -24.08 -25.62 -7.40
C LEU A 454 -23.04 -26.74 -7.27
N VAL A 455 -22.52 -26.99 -6.08
CA VAL A 455 -21.59 -28.09 -5.79
C VAL A 455 -22.27 -29.45 -5.96
N ASP A 456 -23.51 -29.60 -5.52
CA ASP A 456 -24.31 -30.82 -5.71
C ASP A 456 -24.51 -31.13 -7.20
N ALA A 457 -24.77 -30.11 -8.01
CA ALA A 457 -24.88 -30.26 -9.46
C ALA A 457 -23.51 -30.48 -10.14
N PHE A 458 -22.44 -29.88 -9.63
CA PHE A 458 -21.10 -29.95 -10.21
C PHE A 458 -20.36 -31.26 -9.89
N ALA A 459 -20.50 -31.81 -8.67
CA ALA A 459 -19.73 -32.98 -8.23
C ALA A 459 -19.87 -34.20 -9.17
N PRO A 460 -21.07 -34.58 -9.66
CA PRO A 460 -21.21 -35.65 -10.66
C PRO A 460 -20.59 -35.31 -12.02
N LEU A 461 -20.55 -34.02 -12.40
CA LEU A 461 -19.96 -33.55 -13.65
C LEU A 461 -18.44 -33.45 -13.60
N SER A 462 -17.86 -33.40 -12.39
CA SER A 462 -16.44 -33.12 -12.13
C SER A 462 -15.46 -34.16 -12.70
N GLU A 463 -15.96 -35.34 -13.07
CA GLU A 463 -15.21 -36.41 -13.77
C GLU A 463 -14.96 -36.10 -15.27
N LYS A 464 -15.73 -35.15 -15.84
CA LYS A 464 -15.51 -34.63 -17.19
C LYS A 464 -14.38 -33.60 -17.19
N ALA A 465 -13.97 -33.21 -18.40
CA ALA A 465 -13.09 -32.05 -18.57
C ALA A 465 -13.76 -30.80 -17.97
N PHE A 466 -13.00 -30.00 -17.22
CA PHE A 466 -13.52 -28.90 -16.41
C PHE A 466 -14.31 -27.88 -17.23
N SER A 467 -13.82 -27.53 -18.43
CA SER A 467 -14.52 -26.62 -19.34
C SER A 467 -15.92 -27.13 -19.71
N LYS A 468 -16.05 -28.42 -20.03
CA LYS A 468 -17.33 -29.07 -20.37
C LYS A 468 -18.25 -29.18 -19.15
N ALA A 469 -17.70 -29.50 -17.98
CA ALA A 469 -18.46 -29.57 -16.74
C ALA A 469 -19.09 -28.20 -16.39
N ILE A 470 -18.31 -27.11 -16.53
CA ILE A 470 -18.81 -25.74 -16.31
C ILE A 470 -19.82 -25.34 -17.40
N GLU A 471 -19.59 -25.70 -18.67
CA GLU A 471 -20.55 -25.41 -19.74
C GLU A 471 -21.91 -26.10 -19.50
N GLU A 472 -21.90 -27.37 -19.11
CA GLU A 472 -23.11 -28.11 -18.77
C GLU A 472 -23.79 -27.56 -17.50
N LEU A 473 -23.03 -27.17 -16.48
CA LEU A 473 -23.56 -26.51 -15.29
C LEU A 473 -24.22 -25.17 -15.67
N ASN A 474 -23.59 -24.36 -16.51
CA ASN A 474 -24.13 -23.07 -16.98
C ASN A 474 -25.40 -23.25 -17.82
N LYS A 475 -25.59 -24.40 -18.49
CA LYS A 475 -26.82 -24.73 -19.22
C LYS A 475 -27.95 -25.17 -18.29
N THR A 476 -27.63 -25.96 -17.26
CA THR A 476 -28.62 -26.57 -16.36
C THR A 476 -29.00 -25.70 -15.18
N LYS A 477 -28.07 -24.87 -14.69
CA LYS A 477 -28.16 -24.02 -13.49
C LYS A 477 -27.85 -22.57 -13.79
N LYS A 478 -28.25 -22.08 -14.97
CA LYS A 478 -27.91 -20.74 -15.47
C LYS A 478 -28.25 -19.62 -14.47
N ASN A 479 -29.45 -19.67 -13.89
CA ASN A 479 -29.93 -18.61 -13.00
C ASN A 479 -29.15 -18.62 -11.69
N GLU A 480 -28.95 -19.79 -11.10
CA GLU A 480 -28.19 -19.98 -9.88
C GLU A 480 -26.72 -19.56 -10.07
N VAL A 481 -26.08 -19.93 -11.18
CA VAL A 481 -24.72 -19.49 -11.50
C VAL A 481 -24.67 -17.97 -11.68
N THR A 482 -25.63 -17.39 -12.42
CA THR A 482 -25.66 -15.94 -12.67
C THR A 482 -25.80 -15.16 -11.36
N GLU A 483 -26.68 -15.60 -10.48
CA GLU A 483 -26.87 -14.97 -9.17
C GLU A 483 -25.64 -15.17 -8.27
N ALA A 484 -25.03 -16.35 -8.27
CA ALA A 484 -23.84 -16.64 -7.46
C ALA A 484 -22.59 -15.86 -7.89
N LEU A 485 -22.52 -15.47 -9.18
CA LEU A 485 -21.41 -14.69 -9.73
C LEU A 485 -21.69 -13.18 -9.75
N LYS A 486 -22.90 -12.75 -9.39
CA LYS A 486 -23.29 -11.36 -9.38
C LYS A 486 -22.54 -10.62 -8.27
N PRO A 487 -21.80 -9.53 -8.58
CA PRO A 487 -21.17 -8.70 -7.56
C PRO A 487 -22.24 -8.14 -6.62
N LYS A 488 -22.09 -8.38 -5.31
CA LYS A 488 -22.97 -7.76 -4.31
C LYS A 488 -22.69 -6.28 -4.21
N LEU A 489 -23.77 -5.50 -4.08
CA LEU A 489 -23.65 -4.07 -3.81
C LEU A 489 -22.87 -3.87 -2.50
N SER A 490 -21.89 -2.98 -2.55
CA SER A 490 -21.01 -2.68 -1.44
C SER A 490 -20.85 -1.17 -1.30
N PRO A 491 -20.38 -0.67 -0.14
CA PRO A 491 -20.04 0.74 0.00
C PRO A 491 -19.07 1.18 -1.11
N LEU A 492 -19.34 2.35 -1.68
CA LEU A 492 -18.55 2.97 -2.73
C LEU A 492 -18.40 4.46 -2.40
N PRO A 493 -17.25 5.08 -2.72
CA PRO A 493 -17.03 6.48 -2.43
C PRO A 493 -17.80 7.36 -3.41
N ARG A 494 -18.43 8.42 -2.90
CA ARG A 494 -19.04 9.48 -3.72
C ARG A 494 -18.03 10.58 -4.00
N ALA A 495 -18.36 11.47 -4.93
CA ALA A 495 -17.52 12.62 -5.26
C ALA A 495 -17.21 13.49 -4.02
N LEU A 496 -18.20 13.72 -3.14
CA LEU A 496 -18.02 14.44 -1.88
C LEU A 496 -17.01 13.73 -0.95
N ASP A 497 -17.08 12.39 -0.88
CA ASP A 497 -16.21 11.63 0.00
C ASP A 497 -14.75 11.77 -0.47
N VAL A 498 -14.48 11.61 -1.77
CA VAL A 498 -13.11 11.78 -2.33
C VAL A 498 -12.62 13.22 -2.25
N HIS A 499 -13.50 14.20 -2.46
CA HIS A 499 -13.18 15.63 -2.30
C HIS A 499 -12.80 15.95 -0.86
N GLY A 500 -13.59 15.49 0.12
CA GLY A 500 -13.29 15.67 1.55
C GLY A 500 -12.00 15.00 2.01
N LEU A 501 -11.60 13.89 1.36
CA LEU A 501 -10.33 13.21 1.63
C LEU A 501 -9.11 14.00 1.16
N PHE A 502 -9.28 15.11 0.41
CA PHE A 502 -8.19 16.02 0.08
C PHE A 502 -7.51 16.57 1.33
N SER A 503 -8.27 16.86 2.39
CA SER A 503 -7.70 17.18 3.70
C SER A 503 -7.05 15.94 4.33
N THR A 504 -5.83 16.12 4.85
CA THR A 504 -5.05 15.10 5.56
C THR A 504 -4.95 15.38 7.07
N GLU A 505 -5.79 16.28 7.55
CA GLU A 505 -5.88 16.62 8.96
C GLU A 505 -6.56 15.52 9.76
N ARG A 506 -6.33 15.54 11.08
CA ARG A 506 -7.02 14.62 11.99
C ARG A 506 -8.48 15.09 12.14
N ASP A 507 -9.39 14.15 12.32
CA ASP A 507 -10.77 14.45 12.67
C ASP A 507 -10.87 14.97 14.11
N VAL A 508 -12.08 15.37 14.51
CA VAL A 508 -12.37 15.90 15.86
C VAL A 508 -12.12 14.90 16.99
N HIS A 509 -11.99 13.61 16.69
CA HIS A 509 -11.65 12.56 17.64
C HIS A 509 -10.15 12.20 17.63
N GLY A 510 -9.33 12.98 16.90
CA GLY A 510 -7.90 12.75 16.77
C GLY A 510 -7.53 11.61 15.82
N GLY A 511 -8.52 11.01 15.14
CA GLY A 511 -8.37 9.96 14.13
C GLY A 511 -8.22 10.53 12.72
N PHE A 512 -8.34 9.66 11.71
CA PHE A 512 -8.41 10.06 10.30
C PHE A 512 -9.68 9.49 9.70
N THR A 513 -10.23 10.18 8.69
CA THR A 513 -11.36 9.66 7.91
C THR A 513 -11.05 8.26 7.41
N ASP A 514 -11.83 7.29 7.87
CA ASP A 514 -11.63 5.89 7.53
C ASP A 514 -12.14 5.60 6.11
N VAL A 515 -11.30 4.99 5.29
CA VAL A 515 -11.62 4.55 3.93
C VAL A 515 -11.79 3.03 3.84
N SER A 516 -11.69 2.32 4.96
CA SER A 516 -11.80 0.86 5.02
C SER A 516 -13.08 0.34 4.39
N ALA A 517 -14.19 1.06 4.56
CA ALA A 517 -15.47 0.76 3.94
C ALA A 517 -15.38 0.69 2.40
N PHE A 518 -14.55 1.53 1.79
CA PHE A 518 -14.34 1.58 0.33
C PHE A 518 -13.28 0.59 -0.16
N VAL A 519 -12.47 0.03 0.74
CA VAL A 519 -11.38 -0.89 0.39
C VAL A 519 -11.78 -2.36 0.65
N ARG A 520 -12.33 -2.65 1.84
CA ARG A 520 -12.77 -3.99 2.27
C ARG A 520 -14.17 -4.05 2.86
N GLY A 521 -14.82 -2.92 3.11
CA GLY A 521 -16.22 -2.88 3.57
C GLY A 521 -16.36 -2.75 5.07
N THR A 522 -17.57 -2.96 5.58
CA THR A 522 -17.89 -2.94 7.02
C THR A 522 -17.59 -4.28 7.68
N ASP A 523 -16.41 -4.84 7.40
CA ASP A 523 -16.00 -6.12 7.96
C ASP A 523 -15.75 -5.95 9.48
N PRO A 524 -16.48 -6.63 10.38
CA PRO A 524 -16.18 -6.60 11.81
C PRO A 524 -14.78 -7.14 12.13
N ASP A 525 -14.14 -7.84 11.19
CA ASP A 525 -12.73 -8.28 11.26
C ASP A 525 -11.72 -7.26 10.73
N LEU A 526 -12.12 -5.99 10.53
CA LEU A 526 -11.18 -4.93 10.15
C LEU A 526 -10.00 -4.85 11.14
N ASP A 527 -8.81 -4.67 10.57
CA ASP A 527 -7.58 -4.89 11.32
C ASP A 527 -7.05 -3.60 11.96
N VAL A 528 -6.53 -3.75 13.17
CA VAL A 528 -5.45 -2.90 13.69
C VAL A 528 -4.11 -3.54 13.37
N MET A 529 -3.08 -2.72 13.29
CA MET A 529 -1.71 -3.19 13.19
C MET A 529 -1.09 -3.24 14.58
N VAL A 530 -0.80 -4.45 15.06
CA VAL A 530 -0.13 -4.67 16.35
C VAL A 530 1.36 -4.91 16.12
N PHE A 531 2.21 -4.31 16.94
CA PHE A 531 3.63 -4.62 16.98
C PHE A 531 4.15 -4.61 18.42
N TRP A 532 5.27 -5.29 18.66
CA TRP A 532 5.81 -5.48 20.01
C TRP A 532 7.14 -4.74 20.20
N ARG A 533 7.33 -4.17 21.39
CA ARG A 533 8.58 -3.55 21.84
C ARG A 533 8.91 -3.98 23.27
N ASP A 534 10.16 -3.86 23.66
CA ASP A 534 10.62 -4.19 25.01
C ASP A 534 11.11 -2.93 25.75
N TRP A 535 10.80 -2.84 27.04
CA TRP A 535 11.26 -1.77 27.94
C TRP A 535 11.15 -2.19 29.41
N SER A 536 11.86 -1.48 30.28
CA SER A 536 11.77 -1.64 31.73
C SER A 536 10.70 -0.74 32.34
N GLY A 537 9.97 -1.24 33.33
CA GLY A 537 8.90 -0.51 34.03
C GLY A 537 7.52 -0.70 33.40
N GLU A 538 6.56 0.13 33.86
CA GLU A 538 5.16 0.09 33.42
C GLU A 538 4.92 0.89 32.15
N HIS A 539 5.54 2.08 32.03
CA HIS A 539 5.36 2.99 30.90
C HIS A 539 6.53 2.91 29.89
N PRO A 540 6.29 3.10 28.58
CA PRO A 540 7.35 3.27 27.60
C PRO A 540 8.25 4.46 27.93
N PRO A 541 9.52 4.44 27.50
CA PRO A 541 10.40 5.60 27.61
C PRO A 541 9.86 6.81 26.83
N SER A 542 10.29 8.01 27.19
CA SER A 542 9.86 9.26 26.56
C SER A 542 11.05 10.16 26.19
N GLY A 543 10.80 11.13 25.32
CA GLY A 543 11.80 12.11 24.91
C GLY A 543 13.08 11.45 24.43
N ASP A 544 14.20 11.83 25.04
CA ASP A 544 15.52 11.39 24.65
C ASP A 544 15.82 9.93 25.04
N ASP A 545 15.01 9.27 25.86
CA ASP A 545 15.18 7.85 26.23
C ASP A 545 14.53 6.89 25.21
N LEU A 546 13.83 7.41 24.19
CA LEU A 546 13.32 6.64 23.05
C LEU A 546 14.47 6.28 22.08
N ASP A 547 15.20 5.23 22.41
CA ASP A 547 16.42 4.80 21.70
C ASP A 547 16.23 3.62 20.74
N GLY A 548 14.99 3.10 20.64
CA GLY A 548 14.62 2.03 19.72
C GLY A 548 14.59 2.45 18.24
N PRO A 549 14.68 1.48 17.31
CA PRO A 549 14.58 1.76 15.88
C PRO A 549 13.18 2.24 15.51
N LEU A 550 13.11 3.03 14.43
CA LEU A 550 11.82 3.35 13.80
C LEU A 550 11.09 2.06 13.43
N LEU A 551 9.79 2.03 13.70
CA LEU A 551 8.93 0.92 13.30
C LEU A 551 9.03 0.67 11.80
N LYS A 552 9.16 -0.61 11.41
CA LYS A 552 8.98 -1.07 10.03
C LYS A 552 7.66 -1.86 9.96
N PRO A 553 6.51 -1.20 9.72
CA PRO A 553 5.19 -1.84 9.79
C PRO A 553 5.09 -3.08 8.89
N ALA A 554 5.77 -3.01 7.75
CA ALA A 554 5.94 -4.10 6.82
C ALA A 554 6.48 -5.39 7.48
N LYS A 555 7.58 -5.31 8.23
CA LYS A 555 8.23 -6.51 8.79
C LYS A 555 7.63 -6.92 10.12
N GLU A 556 7.33 -5.93 10.95
CA GLU A 556 7.08 -6.13 12.38
C GLU A 556 5.59 -6.11 12.75
N GLY A 557 4.74 -5.58 11.88
CA GLY A 557 3.32 -5.45 12.13
C GLY A 557 2.55 -6.75 11.87
N CYS A 558 1.71 -7.14 12.84
CA CYS A 558 0.73 -8.21 12.71
C CYS A 558 -0.67 -7.60 12.56
N PRO A 559 -1.41 -7.89 11.47
CA PRO A 559 -2.79 -7.45 11.32
C PRO A 559 -3.73 -8.33 12.14
N VAL A 560 -4.49 -7.71 13.04
CA VAL A 560 -5.41 -8.39 13.96
C VAL A 560 -6.73 -7.66 13.98
N SER A 561 -7.85 -8.38 13.97
CA SER A 561 -9.17 -7.78 14.14
C SER A 561 -9.16 -6.91 15.39
N PHE A 562 -9.61 -5.65 15.25
CA PHE A 562 -9.59 -4.70 16.36
C PHE A 562 -10.40 -5.22 17.56
N ILE A 563 -11.51 -5.91 17.31
CA ILE A 563 -12.34 -6.55 18.34
C ILE A 563 -11.55 -7.61 19.09
N ARG A 564 -10.81 -8.48 18.38
CA ARG A 564 -9.97 -9.50 19.03
C ARG A 564 -8.87 -8.89 19.90
N VAL A 565 -8.29 -7.76 19.48
CA VAL A 565 -7.32 -7.02 20.31
C VAL A 565 -8.00 -6.42 21.54
N GLN A 566 -9.19 -5.84 21.39
CA GLN A 566 -9.97 -5.33 22.52
C GLN A 566 -10.28 -6.42 23.55
N GLU A 567 -10.77 -7.57 23.11
CA GLU A 567 -11.06 -8.73 23.95
C GLU A 567 -9.80 -9.28 24.62
N PHE A 568 -8.71 -9.39 23.87
CA PHE A 568 -7.42 -9.83 24.38
C PHE A 568 -6.89 -8.91 25.48
N LEU A 569 -6.93 -7.59 25.29
CA LEU A 569 -6.46 -6.62 26.30
C LEU A 569 -7.34 -6.64 27.55
N LYS A 570 -8.66 -6.80 27.40
CA LYS A 570 -9.60 -6.94 28.53
C LYS A 570 -9.33 -8.21 29.34
N THR A 571 -9.08 -9.33 28.68
CA THR A 571 -8.86 -10.63 29.32
C THR A 571 -7.46 -10.77 29.92
N SER A 572 -6.43 -10.26 29.22
CA SER A 572 -5.03 -10.28 29.69
C SER A 572 -4.71 -9.20 30.73
N GLN A 573 -5.57 -8.18 30.89
CA GLN A 573 -5.26 -6.94 31.62
C GLN A 573 -4.00 -6.24 31.09
N GLY A 574 -3.64 -6.49 29.83
CA GLY A 574 -2.52 -5.86 29.15
C GLY A 574 -2.85 -4.44 28.69
N GLN A 575 -1.82 -3.63 28.47
CA GLN A 575 -1.94 -2.25 28.00
C GLN A 575 -1.42 -2.10 26.57
N ALA A 576 -2.15 -1.32 25.77
CA ALA A 576 -1.73 -0.89 24.44
C ALA A 576 -1.38 0.60 24.43
N TRP A 577 -0.47 0.96 23.53
CA TRP A 577 0.06 2.32 23.42
C TRP A 577 -0.10 2.88 22.01
N LEU A 578 -0.51 4.13 21.92
CA LEU A 578 -0.64 4.92 20.69
C LEU A 578 0.35 6.08 20.71
N TRP A 579 0.92 6.42 19.55
CA TRP A 579 1.85 7.54 19.45
C TRP A 579 1.12 8.88 19.33
N ASN A 580 1.49 9.85 20.17
CA ASN A 580 1.03 11.23 20.09
C ASN A 580 2.11 12.11 19.43
N ASP A 581 1.77 12.70 18.27
CA ASP A 581 2.70 13.52 17.47
C ASP A 581 3.02 14.87 18.11
N GLU A 582 2.12 15.41 18.94
CA GLU A 582 2.26 16.73 19.56
C GLU A 582 3.16 16.65 20.78
N THR A 583 2.95 15.64 21.62
CA THR A 583 3.77 15.39 22.81
C THR A 583 5.05 14.59 22.50
N GLY A 584 5.11 13.92 21.33
CA GLY A 584 6.22 13.08 20.94
C GLY A 584 6.43 11.88 21.88
N CYS A 585 5.34 11.37 22.46
CA CYS A 585 5.35 10.31 23.46
C CYS A 585 4.37 9.18 23.10
N TRP A 586 4.60 8.00 23.68
CA TRP A 586 3.65 6.89 23.66
C TRP A 586 2.64 7.06 24.79
N GLU A 587 1.36 7.16 24.43
CA GLU A 587 0.25 7.36 25.36
C GLU A 587 -0.61 6.10 25.44
N PRO A 588 -1.14 5.76 26.63
CA PRO A 588 -1.97 4.58 26.79
C PRO A 588 -3.33 4.78 26.10
N ILE A 589 -3.85 3.73 25.47
CA ILE A 589 -5.19 3.72 24.87
C ILE A 589 -6.08 2.68 25.55
N SER A 590 -7.32 3.06 25.88
CA SER A 590 -8.30 2.10 26.41
C SER A 590 -8.77 1.14 25.31
N PRO A 591 -9.08 -0.13 25.64
CA PRO A 591 -9.63 -1.07 24.67
C PRO A 591 -10.83 -0.48 23.90
N GLU A 592 -11.76 0.19 24.58
CA GLU A 592 -12.97 0.78 23.98
C GLU A 592 -12.68 1.87 22.94
N SER A 593 -11.49 2.48 22.97
CA SER A 593 -11.07 3.53 22.03
C SER A 593 -10.34 2.99 20.81
N ILE A 594 -9.98 1.71 20.81
CA ILE A 594 -9.32 1.07 19.66
C ILE A 594 -10.28 1.03 18.47
N ARG A 595 -9.80 1.48 17.30
CA ARG A 595 -10.55 1.50 16.03
C ARG A 595 -9.72 0.83 14.93
N PRO A 596 -10.36 0.32 13.87
CA PRO A 596 -9.68 -0.10 12.65
C PRO A 596 -8.61 0.88 12.16
N GLY A 597 -7.53 0.35 11.60
CA GLY A 597 -6.43 1.16 11.03
C GLY A 597 -5.45 1.75 12.04
N MET A 598 -5.76 1.69 13.35
CA MET A 598 -4.81 2.12 14.38
C MET A 598 -3.55 1.26 14.41
N LEU A 599 -2.43 1.91 14.70
CA LEU A 599 -1.14 1.27 14.94
C LEU A 599 -0.90 1.22 16.45
N LEU A 600 -0.88 0.01 17.00
CA LEU A 600 -0.80 -0.22 18.45
C LEU A 600 0.52 -0.89 18.80
N MET A 601 1.23 -0.30 19.77
CA MET A 601 2.40 -0.90 20.39
C MET A 601 1.96 -1.71 21.61
N LEU A 602 2.35 -2.98 21.67
CA LEU A 602 2.28 -3.81 22.86
C LEU A 602 3.67 -4.01 23.46
N LYS A 603 3.72 -4.20 24.78
CA LYS A 603 4.94 -4.64 25.44
C LYS A 603 5.18 -6.13 25.14
N ARG A 604 6.44 -6.55 25.02
CA ARG A 604 6.82 -7.95 24.71
C ARG A 604 6.11 -8.96 25.62
N ASP A 605 6.09 -8.69 26.91
CA ASP A 605 5.56 -9.57 27.96
C ASP A 605 4.02 -9.67 28.00
N VAL A 606 3.29 -8.83 27.26
CA VAL A 606 1.84 -8.98 27.08
C VAL A 606 1.50 -10.25 26.28
N GLY A 607 2.39 -10.67 25.39
CA GLY A 607 2.23 -11.89 24.57
C GLY A 607 1.20 -11.75 23.45
N GLY A 608 0.51 -12.86 23.13
CA GLY A 608 -0.56 -12.95 22.13
C GLY A 608 -0.13 -13.44 20.75
N TYR A 609 1.15 -13.77 20.54
CA TYR A 609 1.69 -14.09 19.21
C TYR A 609 2.74 -15.22 19.24
N ASP A 610 2.62 -16.14 18.29
CA ASP A 610 3.53 -17.26 18.04
C ASP A 610 4.09 -17.21 16.61
N GLU A 611 5.38 -17.52 16.42
CA GLU A 611 6.04 -17.44 15.10
C GLU A 611 5.54 -18.51 14.11
N THR A 612 4.94 -19.61 14.59
CA THR A 612 4.44 -20.72 13.77
C THR A 612 2.93 -20.67 13.53
N GLU A 613 2.16 -20.14 14.49
CA GLU A 613 0.70 -20.04 14.41
C GLU A 613 0.18 -18.62 14.12
N GLY A 614 1.01 -17.60 14.28
CA GLY A 614 0.66 -16.19 14.12
C GLY A 614 0.02 -15.61 15.38
N TRP A 615 -0.96 -14.72 15.25
CA TRP A 615 -1.76 -14.23 16.36
C TRP A 615 -2.58 -15.36 16.97
N THR A 616 -2.33 -15.66 18.24
CA THR A 616 -3.04 -16.68 19.02
C THR A 616 -3.97 -16.06 20.05
N GLY A 617 -3.73 -14.81 20.46
CA GLY A 617 -4.43 -14.18 21.59
C GLY A 617 -4.12 -14.83 22.95
N ASN A 618 -3.08 -15.66 23.02
CA ASN A 618 -2.66 -16.33 24.25
C ASN A 618 -1.45 -15.62 24.86
N THR A 619 -1.57 -15.20 26.12
CA THR A 619 -0.52 -14.45 26.85
C THR A 619 0.77 -15.24 27.05
N SER A 620 0.71 -16.58 27.01
CA SER A 620 1.90 -17.43 27.09
C SER A 620 2.74 -17.44 25.80
N ASN A 621 2.18 -17.01 24.66
CA ASN A 621 2.93 -16.89 23.41
C ASN A 621 3.61 -15.52 23.36
N VAL A 622 4.91 -15.52 23.66
CA VAL A 622 5.76 -14.33 23.75
C VAL A 622 6.89 -14.43 22.74
N LEU A 623 7.09 -13.37 21.96
CA LEU A 623 8.21 -13.26 21.03
C LEU A 623 9.56 -13.28 21.77
N ALA A 624 10.49 -14.11 21.31
CA ALA A 624 11.79 -14.26 21.96
C ALA A 624 12.58 -12.94 21.99
N ASN A 625 12.63 -12.22 20.86
CA ASN A 625 13.36 -10.97 20.72
C ASN A 625 12.50 -9.90 20.02
N VAL A 626 12.43 -8.70 20.60
CA VAL A 626 11.84 -7.51 19.97
C VAL A 626 12.70 -6.28 20.22
N PRO A 627 12.68 -5.24 19.36
CA PRO A 627 13.43 -4.01 19.58
C PRO A 627 12.95 -3.22 20.81
N ARG A 628 13.80 -2.31 21.31
CA ARG A 628 13.39 -1.30 22.30
C ARG A 628 12.37 -0.33 21.73
N ALA A 629 11.57 0.30 22.59
CA ALA A 629 10.63 1.34 22.17
C ALA A 629 11.37 2.53 21.52
N GLY A 630 10.98 2.85 20.29
CA GLY A 630 11.53 3.95 19.50
C GLY A 630 10.47 5.01 19.20
N ARG A 631 10.91 6.16 18.65
CA ARG A 631 10.00 7.21 18.18
C ARG A 631 9.28 6.77 16.89
N ILE A 632 8.18 7.45 16.56
CA ILE A 632 7.59 7.48 15.21
C ILE A 632 7.92 8.84 14.57
N ALA A 633 7.96 8.92 13.24
CA ALA A 633 8.17 10.18 12.52
C ALA A 633 7.08 11.21 12.87
N THR A 634 7.46 12.41 13.31
CA THR A 634 6.54 13.43 13.83
C THR A 634 6.26 14.56 12.84
N LEU A 635 5.23 15.37 13.13
CA LEU A 635 5.01 16.68 12.50
C LEU A 635 6.29 17.52 12.51
N GLY A 636 6.94 17.65 13.66
CA GLY A 636 8.10 18.53 13.90
C GLY A 636 9.32 18.25 13.02
N ASP A 637 9.53 17.00 12.63
CA ASP A 637 10.78 16.58 12.01
C ASP A 637 10.88 17.08 10.55
N ASP A 638 12.03 17.67 10.20
CA ASP A 638 12.41 18.02 8.82
C ASP A 638 13.53 17.10 8.35
N THR A 639 13.18 15.81 8.20
CA THR A 639 14.13 14.74 7.84
C THR A 639 14.81 14.95 6.48
N ARG A 640 14.30 15.84 5.63
CA ARG A 640 14.86 16.13 4.31
C ARG A 640 15.85 17.28 4.33
N THR A 641 15.83 18.13 5.35
CA THR A 641 16.93 19.08 5.60
C THR A 641 18.21 18.36 6.04
N GLU A 642 18.09 17.20 6.70
CA GLU A 642 19.22 16.31 7.05
C GLU A 642 19.72 15.48 5.85
N ALA A 643 20.26 16.17 4.85
CA ALA A 643 20.71 15.56 3.60
C ALA A 643 22.10 14.88 3.70
N GLY A 644 22.81 15.08 4.82
CA GLY A 644 24.17 14.55 5.01
C GLY A 644 25.27 15.51 4.52
N TYR A 645 24.92 16.72 4.12
CA TYR A 645 25.84 17.75 3.64
C TYR A 645 25.31 19.15 3.99
N TRP A 646 26.18 20.15 3.92
CA TRP A 646 25.79 21.56 3.93
C TRP A 646 25.62 22.07 2.51
N SER A 647 24.58 22.86 2.26
CA SER A 647 24.40 23.59 1.00
C SER A 647 23.81 24.98 1.24
N LYS A 648 24.16 25.93 0.35
CA LYS A 648 23.59 27.27 0.38
C LYS A 648 22.12 27.24 -0.01
N LEU A 649 21.36 28.17 0.56
CA LEU A 649 19.95 28.33 0.21
C LEU A 649 19.73 28.63 -1.27
N THR A 650 20.51 29.56 -1.83
CA THR A 650 20.44 29.95 -3.24
C THR A 650 20.73 28.79 -4.20
N ASP A 651 21.78 28.02 -3.90
CA ASP A 651 22.21 26.88 -4.73
C ASP A 651 21.09 25.81 -4.75
N HIS A 652 20.47 25.54 -3.59
CA HIS A 652 19.35 24.59 -3.51
C HIS A 652 18.07 25.06 -4.23
N LEU A 653 17.71 26.35 -4.12
CA LEU A 653 16.53 26.89 -4.81
C LEU A 653 16.69 26.81 -6.34
N GLU A 654 17.89 27.07 -6.86
CA GLU A 654 18.19 26.94 -8.29
C GLU A 654 18.19 25.47 -8.74
N ASP A 655 18.73 24.56 -7.91
CA ASP A 655 18.65 23.13 -8.17
C ASP A 655 17.20 22.63 -8.23
N ALA A 656 16.36 23.04 -7.28
CA ALA A 656 14.94 22.69 -7.24
C ALA A 656 14.19 23.23 -8.46
N LYS A 657 14.48 24.47 -8.88
CA LYS A 657 13.93 25.07 -10.10
C LYS A 657 14.31 24.26 -11.35
N ARG A 658 15.59 23.94 -11.52
CA ARG A 658 16.08 23.15 -12.66
C ARG A 658 15.40 21.78 -12.73
N GLU A 659 15.32 21.07 -11.60
CA GLU A 659 14.65 19.78 -11.52
C GLU A 659 13.14 19.88 -11.86
N ALA A 660 12.47 20.96 -11.44
CA ALA A 660 11.08 21.21 -11.80
C ALA A 660 10.90 21.49 -13.29
N GLU A 661 11.82 22.23 -13.92
CA GLU A 661 11.81 22.49 -15.37
C GLU A 661 12.02 21.20 -16.16
N GLU A 662 12.99 20.38 -15.78
CA GLU A 662 13.26 19.07 -16.38
C GLU A 662 12.04 18.14 -16.28
N LEU A 663 11.43 18.06 -15.09
CA LEU A 663 10.21 17.29 -14.86
C LEU A 663 9.05 17.77 -15.73
N CYS A 664 8.77 19.08 -15.73
CA CYS A 664 7.69 19.67 -16.54
C CYS A 664 7.89 19.39 -18.03
N ASN A 665 9.12 19.48 -18.53
CA ASN A 665 9.45 19.18 -19.92
C ASN A 665 9.22 17.69 -20.23
N ALA A 666 9.69 16.79 -19.35
CA ALA A 666 9.56 15.35 -19.55
C ALA A 666 8.10 14.86 -19.52
N ILE A 667 7.24 15.47 -18.71
CA ILE A 667 5.79 15.14 -18.65
C ILE A 667 4.96 16.01 -19.63
N CYS A 668 5.58 16.89 -20.41
CA CYS A 668 4.91 17.84 -21.30
C CYS A 668 3.84 18.70 -20.58
N LEU A 669 4.15 19.24 -19.40
CA LEU A 669 3.31 20.24 -18.71
C LEU A 669 3.58 21.62 -19.31
N GLN A 670 2.54 22.41 -19.56
CA GLN A 670 2.63 23.68 -20.30
C GLN A 670 1.81 24.80 -19.62
N GLY A 671 1.96 26.03 -20.11
CA GLY A 671 1.16 27.19 -19.68
C GLY A 671 1.34 27.55 -18.20
N ASP A 672 0.28 28.07 -17.58
CA ASP A 672 0.31 28.56 -16.21
C ASP A 672 0.51 27.46 -15.17
N LEU A 673 0.15 26.20 -15.47
CA LEU A 673 0.46 25.07 -14.61
C LEU A 673 1.97 24.81 -14.55
N ARG A 674 2.66 24.84 -15.70
CA ARG A 674 4.13 24.76 -15.75
C ARG A 674 4.76 25.91 -14.99
N LYS A 675 4.28 27.14 -15.23
CA LYS A 675 4.78 28.33 -14.53
C LYS A 675 4.62 28.18 -13.02
N ALA A 676 3.45 27.75 -12.54
CA ALA A 676 3.18 27.57 -11.12
C ALA A 676 4.11 26.53 -10.46
N VAL A 677 4.33 25.37 -11.09
CA VAL A 677 5.22 24.33 -10.55
C VAL A 677 6.68 24.80 -10.47
N VAL A 678 7.18 25.44 -11.53
CA VAL A 678 8.57 25.93 -11.59
C VAL A 678 8.82 27.05 -10.58
N GLU A 679 7.92 28.04 -10.51
CA GLU A 679 8.03 29.16 -9.56
C GLU A 679 7.86 28.71 -8.11
N ALA A 680 6.94 27.77 -7.86
CA ALA A 680 6.81 27.16 -6.54
C ALA A 680 8.10 26.45 -6.13
N ALA A 681 8.69 25.62 -7.00
CA ALA A 681 9.96 24.94 -6.71
C ALA A 681 11.12 25.93 -6.48
N ALA A 682 11.19 27.02 -7.24
CA ALA A 682 12.21 28.05 -7.09
C ALA A 682 12.11 28.86 -5.78
N LEU A 683 10.94 28.85 -5.11
CA LEU A 683 10.64 29.71 -3.96
C LEU A 683 10.14 28.94 -2.72
N HIS A 684 9.99 27.61 -2.79
CA HIS A 684 9.38 26.82 -1.72
C HIS A 684 10.10 26.92 -0.38
N ASP A 685 11.41 27.18 -0.40
CA ASP A 685 12.31 27.16 0.74
C ASP A 685 12.76 28.56 1.21
N LEU A 686 12.18 29.65 0.68
CA LEU A 686 12.48 31.03 1.11
C LEU A 686 12.44 31.18 2.65
N GLY A 687 11.46 30.54 3.30
CA GLY A 687 11.27 30.55 4.74
C GLY A 687 12.46 30.03 5.55
N LYS A 688 13.39 29.27 4.95
CA LYS A 688 14.62 28.84 5.62
C LYS A 688 15.53 30.01 5.92
N ALA A 689 15.37 31.15 5.25
CA ALA A 689 16.07 32.39 5.58
C ALA A 689 15.68 32.97 6.95
N HIS A 690 14.58 32.51 7.55
CA HIS A 690 14.12 32.99 8.84
C HIS A 690 15.19 32.75 9.94
N PRO A 691 15.51 33.75 10.78
CA PRO A 691 16.58 33.62 11.78
C PRO A 691 16.41 32.44 12.74
N GLN A 692 15.18 32.16 13.18
CA GLN A 692 14.89 31.01 14.05
C GLN A 692 15.25 29.65 13.38
N TRP A 693 15.09 29.54 12.06
CA TRP A 693 15.50 28.33 11.32
C TRP A 693 17.03 28.26 11.22
N GLN A 694 17.69 29.34 10.78
CA GLN A 694 19.14 29.39 10.61
C GLN A 694 19.91 29.18 11.93
N ASN A 695 19.39 29.71 13.03
CA ASN A 695 20.00 29.59 14.36
C ASN A 695 19.94 28.17 14.92
N ARG A 696 19.11 27.29 14.35
CA ARG A 696 18.98 25.91 14.80
C ARG A 696 19.95 24.94 14.12
N LEU A 697 20.62 25.37 13.06
CA LEU A 697 21.57 24.53 12.33
C LEU A 697 22.71 24.06 13.25
N PRO A 698 23.22 22.83 13.09
CA PRO A 698 24.27 22.28 13.97
C PRO A 698 25.55 23.12 14.00
N THR A 699 25.93 23.68 12.84
CA THR A 699 26.99 24.66 12.70
C THR A 699 26.83 25.39 11.37
N ARG A 700 27.21 26.67 11.34
CA ARG A 700 27.28 27.52 10.15
C ARG A 700 28.72 27.89 9.77
N ALA A 701 29.70 27.40 10.53
CA ALA A 701 31.11 27.72 10.33
C ALA A 701 31.68 27.16 9.02
N VAL A 702 31.06 26.12 8.46
CA VAL A 702 31.52 25.44 7.24
C VAL A 702 31.34 26.32 5.99
N ILE A 703 30.28 27.13 5.93
CA ILE A 703 30.03 28.06 4.83
C ILE A 703 29.72 29.46 5.43
N PRO A 704 30.76 30.20 5.87
CA PRO A 704 30.59 31.43 6.63
C PRO A 704 29.78 32.49 5.87
N GLY A 705 28.93 33.22 6.59
CA GLY A 705 28.22 34.39 6.06
C GLY A 705 27.13 34.08 5.02
N LYS A 706 26.77 32.81 4.81
CA LYS A 706 25.71 32.40 3.89
C LYS A 706 24.51 31.81 4.64
N LEU A 707 23.35 31.88 4.00
CA LEU A 707 22.16 31.15 4.41
C LEU A 707 22.25 29.73 3.89
N LEU A 708 21.88 28.76 4.73
CA LEU A 708 21.93 27.35 4.38
C LEU A 708 20.52 26.80 4.14
N ALA A 709 20.41 25.78 3.28
CA ALA A 709 19.17 25.05 3.03
C ALA A 709 19.17 23.63 3.60
N LYS A 710 20.34 22.98 3.63
CA LYS A 710 20.52 21.61 4.10
C LYS A 710 21.64 21.53 5.13
N CYS A 711 21.58 20.52 5.98
CA CYS A 711 22.57 20.25 7.02
C CYS A 711 22.95 18.77 7.07
N PRO A 712 24.11 18.43 7.64
CA PRO A 712 24.50 17.04 7.83
C PRO A 712 23.63 16.35 8.86
N ARG A 713 23.69 15.02 8.87
CA ARG A 713 23.06 14.22 9.93
C ARG A 713 23.85 14.40 11.21
N VAL A 714 23.16 14.49 12.34
CA VAL A 714 23.82 14.65 13.65
C VAL A 714 23.63 13.40 14.47
N VAL A 715 24.74 12.80 14.91
CA VAL A 715 24.76 11.77 15.94
C VAL A 715 25.26 12.39 17.23
N ALA A 716 24.70 11.93 18.34
CA ALA A 716 25.15 12.32 19.65
C ALA A 716 25.22 11.16 20.63
N ALA A 717 26.04 11.33 21.66
CA ALA A 717 26.15 10.44 22.80
C ALA A 717 26.18 11.26 24.09
N ASP A 718 25.32 10.90 25.04
CA ASP A 718 25.27 11.51 26.36
C ASP A 718 26.10 10.67 27.32
N VAL A 719 27.14 11.28 27.89
CA VAL A 719 28.19 10.59 28.63
C VAL A 719 28.25 11.10 30.06
N ALA A 720 28.23 10.17 31.00
CA ALA A 720 28.58 10.39 32.39
C ALA A 720 29.99 9.82 32.64
N GLY A 721 30.98 10.69 32.81
CA GLY A 721 32.39 10.29 33.03
C GLY A 721 33.31 10.62 31.87
N ASP A 722 34.11 9.65 31.41
CA ASP A 722 35.21 9.87 30.44
C ASP A 722 34.71 10.07 28.99
N ALA A 723 34.48 11.33 28.64
CA ALA A 723 34.12 11.75 27.28
C ALA A 723 35.22 11.47 26.24
N SER A 724 36.50 11.42 26.64
CA SER A 724 37.62 11.19 25.74
C SER A 724 37.62 9.76 25.20
N ALA A 725 37.30 8.78 26.05
CA ALA A 725 37.13 7.39 25.65
C ALA A 725 36.04 7.25 24.57
N VAL A 726 34.89 7.92 24.76
CA VAL A 726 33.77 7.89 23.79
C VAL A 726 34.15 8.58 22.48
N ARG A 727 34.83 9.73 22.52
CA ARG A 727 35.38 10.40 21.31
C ARG A 727 36.33 9.48 20.54
N SER A 728 37.22 8.77 21.22
CA SER A 728 38.19 7.84 20.62
C SER A 728 37.51 6.63 19.97
N GLU A 729 36.56 5.99 20.66
CA GLU A 729 35.79 4.88 20.10
C GLU A 729 34.95 5.31 18.90
N PHE A 730 34.30 6.47 18.97
CA PHE A 730 33.55 7.00 17.83
C PHE A 730 34.46 7.30 16.64
N ALA A 731 35.67 7.82 16.86
CA ALA A 731 36.63 8.07 15.79
C ALA A 731 37.09 6.79 15.08
N LYS A 732 37.12 5.64 15.78
CA LYS A 732 37.36 4.33 15.14
C LYS A 732 36.16 3.88 14.31
N LEU A 733 34.95 4.14 14.79
CA LEU A 733 33.69 3.77 14.14
C LEU A 733 33.37 4.61 12.89
N ARG A 734 33.66 5.91 12.95
CA ARG A 734 33.43 6.91 11.89
C ARG A 734 34.63 7.86 11.79
N PRO A 735 35.71 7.44 11.12
CA PRO A 735 36.92 8.25 10.99
C PRO A 735 36.72 9.53 10.18
N GLU A 736 35.67 9.63 9.37
CA GLU A 736 35.39 10.83 8.55
C GLU A 736 34.39 11.80 9.22
N ALA A 737 33.91 11.50 10.42
CA ALA A 737 32.93 12.36 11.10
C ALA A 737 33.53 13.72 11.50
N TYR A 738 32.74 14.79 11.36
CA TYR A 738 33.09 16.13 11.78
C TYR A 738 32.61 16.38 13.22
N ALA A 739 33.53 16.74 14.13
CA ALA A 739 33.18 16.99 15.52
C ALA A 739 32.40 18.30 15.66
N LEU A 740 31.26 18.24 16.33
CA LEU A 740 30.47 19.42 16.70
C LEU A 740 30.75 19.80 18.17
N PRO A 741 30.48 21.05 18.57
CA PRO A 741 30.64 21.49 19.96
C PRO A 741 29.86 20.61 20.93
N ASP A 742 30.45 20.36 22.10
CA ASP A 742 29.79 19.62 23.18
C ASP A 742 28.69 20.46 23.83
N GLU A 743 27.70 19.80 24.43
CA GLU A 743 26.56 20.44 25.08
C GLU A 743 26.35 19.85 26.47
N GLN A 744 26.28 20.70 27.50
CA GLN A 744 25.89 20.27 28.84
C GLN A 744 24.40 19.95 28.83
N CYS A 745 24.00 18.75 29.22
CA CYS A 745 22.59 18.38 29.29
C CYS A 745 22.28 17.52 30.53
N ARG A 746 21.00 17.24 30.72
CA ARG A 746 20.51 16.47 31.86
C ARG A 746 19.71 15.27 31.38
N ARG A 747 20.00 14.09 31.95
CA ARG A 747 19.19 12.88 31.75
C ARG A 747 18.60 12.41 33.06
N GLY A 748 17.28 12.48 33.15
CA GLY A 748 16.58 12.29 34.42
C GLY A 748 17.11 13.28 35.47
N ARG A 749 17.81 12.76 36.49
CA ARG A 749 18.42 13.58 37.55
C ARG A 749 19.93 13.79 37.37
N GLU A 750 20.59 13.06 36.47
CA GLU A 750 22.05 13.06 36.25
C GLU A 750 22.45 14.17 35.25
N GLU A 751 23.53 14.90 35.55
CA GLU A 751 24.18 15.80 34.59
C GLU A 751 25.13 15.00 33.69
N VAL A 752 25.04 15.23 32.39
CA VAL A 752 25.79 14.48 31.38
C VAL A 752 26.33 15.43 30.31
N LEU A 753 27.46 15.06 29.71
CA LEU A 753 28.01 15.78 28.57
C LEU A 753 27.53 15.14 27.27
N ARG A 754 26.87 15.92 26.42
CA ARG A 754 26.42 15.50 25.08
C ARG A 754 27.51 15.78 24.07
N LEU A 755 28.16 14.71 23.63
CA LEU A 755 29.11 14.71 22.53
C LEU A 755 28.35 14.65 21.21
N ARG A 756 28.77 15.44 20.21
CA ARG A 756 28.06 15.55 18.92
C ARG A 756 29.00 15.42 17.73
N TRP A 757 28.49 14.82 16.66
CA TRP A 757 29.19 14.65 15.39
C TRP A 757 28.24 14.85 14.21
N ALA A 758 28.73 15.55 13.18
CA ALA A 758 28.11 15.63 11.88
C ALA A 758 28.65 14.49 10.99
N ILE A 759 27.75 13.80 10.29
CA ILE A 759 28.07 12.66 9.43
C ILE A 759 27.25 12.67 8.12
N ASP A 760 27.80 11.99 7.12
CA ASP A 760 27.24 11.91 5.77
C ASP A 760 26.03 10.95 5.72
N ASP A 761 26.18 9.77 6.33
CA ASP A 761 25.21 8.67 6.32
C ASP A 761 24.68 8.33 7.72
N LYS A 762 23.54 7.64 7.80
CA LYS A 762 23.01 7.18 9.09
C LYS A 762 23.86 6.02 9.63
N LEU A 763 24.24 6.07 10.91
CA LEU A 763 24.75 4.89 11.62
C LEU A 763 23.79 3.71 11.51
N ARG A 764 24.36 2.53 11.28
CA ARG A 764 23.66 1.26 11.35
C ARG A 764 23.40 0.85 12.81
N GLU A 765 22.49 -0.10 13.01
CA GLU A 765 22.09 -0.54 14.36
C GLU A 765 23.25 -1.24 15.12
N ASP A 766 24.11 -1.98 14.42
CA ASP A 766 25.34 -2.57 14.98
C ASP A 766 26.32 -1.50 15.49
N GLU A 767 26.40 -0.39 14.77
CA GLU A 767 27.28 0.74 15.10
C GLU A 767 26.75 1.51 16.31
N LEU A 768 25.44 1.74 16.35
CA LEU A 768 24.77 2.32 17.51
C LEU A 768 24.90 1.43 18.75
N LYS A 769 24.75 0.10 18.62
CA LYS A 769 24.96 -0.83 19.72
C LYS A 769 26.39 -0.78 20.25
N SER A 770 27.37 -0.70 19.37
CA SER A 770 28.79 -0.60 19.73
C SER A 770 29.08 0.71 20.47
N LEU A 771 28.48 1.82 20.04
CA LEU A 771 28.61 3.10 20.74
C LEU A 771 27.93 3.09 22.11
N ARG A 772 26.76 2.46 22.22
CA ARG A 772 25.99 2.33 23.47
C ARG A 772 26.64 1.41 24.50
N SER A 773 27.52 0.50 24.09
CA SER A 773 28.22 -0.40 25.01
C SER A 773 29.47 0.23 25.64
N VAL A 774 29.89 1.41 25.17
CA VAL A 774 31.04 2.12 25.75
C VAL A 774 30.72 2.53 27.20
N PRO A 775 31.58 2.20 28.19
CA PRO A 775 31.36 2.58 29.58
C PRO A 775 31.13 4.09 29.74
N GLY A 776 30.12 4.46 30.53
CA GLY A 776 29.76 5.86 30.77
C GLY A 776 28.74 6.45 29.79
N VAL A 777 28.48 5.80 28.64
CA VAL A 777 27.41 6.22 27.74
C VAL A 777 26.05 5.92 28.36
N ARG A 778 25.23 6.96 28.56
CA ARG A 778 23.85 6.86 29.04
C ARG A 778 22.86 6.75 27.89
N TRP A 779 23.21 7.35 26.76
CA TRP A 779 22.43 7.28 25.53
C TRP A 779 23.31 7.59 24.33
N ALA A 780 22.99 6.99 23.18
CA ALA A 780 23.52 7.43 21.90
C ALA A 780 22.51 7.19 20.77
N GLY A 781 22.42 8.15 19.85
CA GLY A 781 21.46 8.12 18.76
C GLY A 781 21.59 9.30 17.79
N HIS A 782 20.75 9.26 16.75
CA HIS A 782 20.59 10.38 15.83
C HIS A 782 19.73 11.48 16.47
N ILE A 783 20.17 12.73 16.36
CA ILE A 783 19.40 13.91 16.78
C ILE A 783 18.66 14.45 15.55
N PRO A 784 17.32 14.46 15.56
CA PRO A 784 16.55 15.06 14.47
C PRO A 784 16.65 16.59 14.49
N PHE A 785 16.76 17.20 13.31
CA PHE A 785 16.71 18.64 13.11
C PHE A 785 15.28 19.17 13.30
N ARG A 786 15.14 20.13 14.22
CA ARG A 786 13.85 20.71 14.63
C ARG A 786 13.93 22.23 14.69
N PRO A 787 13.61 22.94 13.59
CA PRO A 787 13.76 24.40 13.52
C PRO A 787 12.75 25.17 14.38
N GLY A 788 11.69 24.51 14.88
CA GLY A 788 10.64 25.14 15.68
C GLY A 788 9.68 26.03 14.90
N LEU A 789 9.79 26.06 13.56
CA LEU A 789 8.87 26.72 12.64
C LEU A 789 8.70 25.89 11.37
N ARG A 790 7.64 26.16 10.61
CA ARG A 790 7.43 25.64 9.25
C ARG A 790 7.93 26.62 8.22
N HIS A 791 9.04 26.32 7.57
CA HIS A 791 9.59 27.24 6.59
C HIS A 791 8.70 27.32 5.34
N GLU A 792 7.94 26.27 5.03
CA GLU A 792 6.97 26.27 3.93
C GLU A 792 5.85 27.30 4.12
N ALA A 793 5.39 27.51 5.36
CA ALA A 793 4.41 28.55 5.66
C ALA A 793 5.05 29.94 5.53
N ALA A 794 6.31 30.12 5.98
CA ALA A 794 7.00 31.40 5.86
C ALA A 794 7.25 31.77 4.39
N SER A 795 7.62 30.79 3.54
CA SER A 795 7.69 30.96 2.09
C SER A 795 6.34 31.38 1.51
N ALA A 796 5.25 30.72 1.91
CA ALA A 796 3.91 31.03 1.42
C ALA A 796 3.45 32.44 1.83
N LEU A 797 3.69 32.87 3.07
CA LEU A 797 3.37 34.23 3.55
C LEU A 797 4.14 35.29 2.75
N ALA A 798 5.42 35.06 2.47
CA ALA A 798 6.25 35.92 1.63
C ALA A 798 5.75 35.98 0.18
N MET A 799 5.46 34.81 -0.40
CA MET A 799 4.99 34.70 -1.77
C MET A 799 3.60 35.31 -1.94
N TRP A 800 2.70 35.15 -0.97
CA TRP A 800 1.38 35.75 -0.97
C TRP A 800 1.45 37.27 -0.99
N ARG A 801 2.32 37.86 -0.16
CA ARG A 801 2.52 39.31 -0.12
C ARG A 801 2.91 39.86 -1.48
N LYS A 802 3.91 39.24 -2.12
CA LYS A 802 4.45 39.67 -3.40
C LYS A 802 3.43 39.47 -4.52
N TYR A 803 2.68 38.37 -4.49
CA TYR A 803 1.60 38.10 -5.43
C TYR A 803 0.50 39.17 -5.36
N ARG A 804 0.01 39.51 -4.16
CA ARG A 804 -1.06 40.52 -4.01
C ARG A 804 -0.63 41.92 -4.43
N ASN A 805 0.60 42.33 -4.12
CA ASN A 805 1.04 43.72 -4.26
C ASN A 805 1.73 44.04 -5.59
N SER A 806 2.05 43.05 -6.42
CA SER A 806 2.73 43.26 -7.69
C SER A 806 1.74 43.29 -8.86
N GLU A 807 2.01 44.14 -9.85
CA GLU A 807 1.34 44.15 -11.15
C GLU A 807 2.38 44.44 -12.25
N PRO A 808 2.56 43.56 -13.26
CA PRO A 808 1.87 42.27 -13.44
C PRO A 808 2.22 41.25 -12.36
N LYS A 809 1.35 40.24 -12.17
CA LYS A 809 1.58 39.15 -11.22
C LYS A 809 2.86 38.37 -11.56
N PRO A 810 3.77 38.14 -10.59
CA PRO A 810 5.04 37.45 -10.85
C PRO A 810 4.82 35.98 -11.21
N TYR A 811 3.88 35.33 -10.54
CA TYR A 811 3.49 33.93 -10.70
C TYR A 811 1.99 33.77 -10.39
N PRO A 812 1.36 32.67 -10.83
CA PRO A 812 -0.04 32.38 -10.50
C PRO A 812 -0.24 32.11 -9.00
N ALA A 813 -1.43 32.33 -8.47
CA ALA A 813 -1.83 32.01 -7.10
C ALA A 813 -1.55 30.55 -6.72
N LEU A 814 -1.72 29.64 -7.69
CA LEU A 814 -1.38 28.22 -7.56
C LEU A 814 0.08 28.02 -7.10
N ALA A 815 1.04 28.85 -7.53
CA ALA A 815 2.44 28.73 -7.11
C ALA A 815 2.61 28.92 -5.60
N VAL A 816 1.85 29.85 -5.00
CA VAL A 816 1.85 30.11 -3.55
C VAL A 816 1.38 28.88 -2.78
N TYR A 817 0.28 28.28 -3.23
CA TYR A 817 -0.24 27.05 -2.64
C TYR A 817 0.75 25.89 -2.73
N LEU A 818 1.31 25.64 -3.92
CA LEU A 818 2.24 24.54 -4.15
C LEU A 818 3.52 24.69 -3.30
N ALA A 819 4.02 25.92 -3.14
CA ALA A 819 5.16 26.21 -2.27
C ALA A 819 4.85 25.89 -0.80
N ALA A 820 3.64 26.15 -0.30
CA ALA A 820 3.25 25.78 1.05
C ALA A 820 3.09 24.25 1.23
N ALA A 821 2.53 23.58 0.23
CA ALA A 821 2.18 22.17 0.31
C ALA A 821 3.37 21.20 0.17
N HIS A 822 4.59 21.68 -0.09
CA HIS A 822 5.72 20.81 -0.45
C HIS A 822 6.17 19.82 0.66
N HIS A 823 5.92 20.12 1.95
CA HIS A 823 6.10 19.12 3.02
C HIS A 823 4.84 18.33 3.36
N GLY A 824 3.69 18.70 2.78
CA GLY A 824 2.37 18.14 3.06
C GLY A 824 1.77 18.59 4.40
N LYS A 825 2.45 19.49 5.12
CA LYS A 825 2.06 19.93 6.48
C LYS A 825 1.19 21.18 6.47
N VAL A 826 1.38 22.07 5.49
CA VAL A 826 0.60 23.30 5.26
C VAL A 826 -0.16 23.10 3.96
N ARG A 827 -1.44 22.71 4.05
CA ARG A 827 -2.26 22.40 2.87
C ARG A 827 -3.60 23.12 2.93
N THR A 828 -4.51 22.66 3.78
CA THR A 828 -5.89 23.16 3.80
C THR A 828 -6.09 24.38 4.70
N VAL A 829 -5.36 24.45 5.82
CA VAL A 829 -5.48 25.55 6.79
C VAL A 829 -4.12 26.05 7.25
N MET A 830 -4.07 27.31 7.65
CA MET A 830 -2.97 27.91 8.39
C MET A 830 -3.41 28.15 9.83
N ARG A 831 -2.68 27.57 10.80
CA ARG A 831 -3.06 27.59 12.23
C ARG A 831 -1.90 27.99 13.13
N SER A 832 -2.23 28.50 14.31
CA SER A 832 -1.28 28.68 15.40
C SER A 832 -0.82 27.34 15.97
N THR A 833 0.43 27.29 16.42
CA THR A 833 1.00 26.22 17.24
C THR A 833 1.09 26.58 18.73
N THR A 834 0.80 27.83 19.09
CA THR A 834 0.69 28.27 20.49
C THR A 834 -0.78 28.41 20.90
N GLU A 835 -1.07 28.21 22.19
CA GLU A 835 -2.39 28.48 22.77
C GLU A 835 -2.76 29.97 22.68
N GLU A 836 -1.76 30.85 22.62
CA GLU A 836 -1.91 32.30 22.57
C GLU A 836 -2.32 32.81 21.18
N GLY A 837 -2.19 32.00 20.12
CA GLY A 837 -2.56 32.39 18.76
C GLY A 837 -1.62 33.43 18.14
N ASP A 838 -0.41 33.57 18.66
CA ASP A 838 0.56 34.63 18.30
C ASP A 838 1.50 34.22 17.15
N ASP A 839 1.35 33.00 16.62
CA ASP A 839 2.16 32.48 15.52
C ASP A 839 1.30 31.87 14.40
N VAL A 840 1.97 31.57 13.28
CA VAL A 840 1.44 30.70 12.23
C VAL A 840 2.43 29.56 12.05
N PHE A 841 2.07 28.36 12.48
CA PHE A 841 2.94 27.18 12.40
C PHE A 841 4.37 27.41 12.97
N GLY A 842 4.49 28.11 14.10
CA GLY A 842 5.77 28.42 14.74
C GLY A 842 6.45 29.68 14.22
N ILE A 843 5.86 30.36 13.22
CA ILE A 843 6.38 31.59 12.65
C ILE A 843 5.76 32.77 13.39
N ARG A 844 6.59 33.52 14.11
CA ARG A 844 6.18 34.77 14.76
C ARG A 844 6.13 35.91 13.75
N SER A 845 5.35 36.95 14.05
CA SER A 845 5.25 38.16 13.24
C SER A 845 6.55 38.96 13.15
N GLU A 846 7.51 38.71 14.05
CA GLU A 846 8.84 39.31 14.04
C GLU A 846 9.96 38.25 13.86
N PRO A 847 10.90 38.45 12.92
CA PRO A 847 10.96 39.56 11.96
C PRO A 847 9.89 39.43 10.86
N GLY A 848 9.26 40.55 10.48
CA GLY A 848 8.22 40.58 9.44
C GLY A 848 8.75 40.44 8.00
N SER A 849 10.03 40.10 7.81
CA SER A 849 10.64 39.94 6.49
C SER A 849 11.75 38.90 6.46
N LEU A 850 11.82 38.14 5.37
CA LEU A 850 12.94 37.26 5.05
C LEU A 850 13.95 38.02 4.18
N VAL A 851 15.23 37.98 4.53
CA VAL A 851 16.30 38.65 3.76
C VAL A 851 17.13 37.58 3.08
N ILE A 852 17.12 37.57 1.75
CA ILE A 852 17.89 36.63 0.93
C ILE A 852 18.79 37.45 0.03
N GLU A 853 20.10 37.32 0.24
CA GLU A 853 21.10 38.18 -0.37
C GLU A 853 20.82 39.68 -0.11
N CYS A 854 20.27 40.39 -1.08
CA CYS A 854 19.90 41.81 -0.96
C CYS A 854 18.39 42.05 -1.12
N GLU A 855 17.58 41.01 -1.32
CA GLU A 855 16.13 41.13 -1.50
C GLU A 855 15.39 40.94 -0.17
N HIS A 856 14.41 41.81 0.07
CA HIS A 856 13.51 41.74 1.22
C HIS A 856 12.16 41.14 0.82
N TRP A 857 11.81 40.02 1.44
CA TRP A 857 10.54 39.32 1.26
C TRP A 857 9.65 39.54 2.49
N LEU A 858 8.72 40.50 2.39
CA LEU A 858 7.79 40.81 3.48
C LEU A 858 6.79 39.67 3.70
N LEU A 859 6.57 39.28 4.96
CA LEU A 859 5.60 38.26 5.34
C LEU A 859 4.20 38.87 5.49
N ASP A 860 3.18 38.25 4.88
CA ASP A 860 1.78 38.68 5.02
C ASP A 860 0.95 37.74 5.90
N PHE A 861 0.81 38.08 7.17
CA PHE A 861 -0.04 37.32 8.10
C PHE A 861 -1.54 37.60 7.91
N SER A 862 -1.96 38.53 7.04
CA SER A 862 -3.39 38.77 6.82
C SER A 862 -4.06 37.54 6.21
N VAL A 863 -3.36 36.76 5.38
CA VAL A 863 -3.89 35.57 4.70
C VAL A 863 -4.44 34.50 5.64
N THR A 864 -4.02 34.50 6.91
CA THR A 864 -4.51 33.55 7.92
C THR A 864 -5.79 34.01 8.62
N LYS A 865 -6.15 35.29 8.49
CA LYS A 865 -7.35 35.91 9.11
C LYS A 865 -8.39 36.33 8.06
N ASP A 866 -7.90 36.84 6.93
CA ASP A 866 -8.69 37.13 5.73
C ASP A 866 -9.49 35.85 5.39
N GLY A 867 -10.78 35.97 5.06
CA GLY A 867 -11.65 34.83 4.78
C GLY A 867 -12.21 34.06 5.99
N ALA A 868 -11.89 34.46 7.22
CA ALA A 868 -12.64 34.07 8.44
C ALA A 868 -13.37 35.27 9.07
N GLU A 869 -12.96 36.48 8.70
CA GLU A 869 -13.55 37.74 9.11
C GLU A 869 -14.30 38.40 7.95
N GLY A 870 -15.36 39.15 8.25
CA GLY A 870 -16.21 39.80 7.27
C GLY A 870 -17.20 40.73 7.92
N ARG A 871 -17.99 41.41 7.10
CA ARG A 871 -19.06 42.30 7.55
C ARG A 871 -20.33 42.00 6.77
N TRP A 872 -21.45 42.09 7.44
CA TRP A 872 -22.76 42.06 6.80
C TRP A 872 -22.98 43.42 6.12
N GLU A 873 -23.17 43.41 4.81
CA GLU A 873 -23.51 44.60 4.01
C GLU A 873 -24.90 44.42 3.39
N GLY A 874 -25.74 45.45 3.41
CA GLY A 874 -27.05 45.43 2.77
C GLY A 874 -28.14 46.14 3.57
N GLU A 875 -29.36 46.15 3.03
CA GLU A 875 -30.54 46.63 3.74
C GLU A 875 -30.99 45.61 4.78
N GLU A 876 -31.53 46.07 5.90
CA GLU A 876 -32.01 45.24 7.02
C GLU A 876 -32.97 44.14 6.50
N GLY A 877 -32.58 42.87 6.65
CA GLY A 877 -33.31 41.71 6.12
C GLY A 877 -32.88 41.19 4.74
N LYS A 878 -31.87 41.80 4.11
CA LYS A 878 -31.19 41.35 2.87
C LYS A 878 -29.67 41.49 2.94
N GLU A 879 -29.11 41.45 4.14
CA GLU A 879 -27.68 41.61 4.34
C GLU A 879 -26.93 40.40 3.76
N GLU A 880 -25.89 40.66 2.97
CA GLU A 880 -24.94 39.66 2.48
C GLU A 880 -23.64 39.76 3.28
N PHE A 881 -23.08 38.61 3.66
CA PHE A 881 -21.81 38.58 4.36
C PHE A 881 -20.66 38.76 3.36
N VAL A 882 -19.98 39.90 3.44
CA VAL A 882 -18.83 40.24 2.61
C VAL A 882 -17.55 40.00 3.39
N MET A 883 -16.67 39.14 2.88
CA MET A 883 -15.37 38.85 3.50
C MET A 883 -14.47 40.08 3.50
N THR A 884 -13.65 40.25 4.54
CA THR A 884 -12.66 41.36 4.62
C THR A 884 -11.56 41.25 3.56
N GLY A 885 -11.31 40.04 3.04
CA GLY A 885 -10.35 39.76 1.98
C GLY A 885 -10.24 38.26 1.70
N PRO A 886 -9.52 37.88 0.64
CA PRO A 886 -9.31 36.46 0.30
C PRO A 886 -8.32 35.80 1.27
N GLY A 887 -8.80 34.77 1.97
CA GLY A 887 -8.02 33.98 2.93
C GLY A 887 -7.27 32.78 2.35
N TRP A 888 -6.44 32.14 3.17
CA TRP A 888 -5.79 30.87 2.82
C TRP A 888 -6.83 29.80 2.45
N THR A 889 -7.87 29.63 3.27
CA THR A 889 -8.94 28.68 2.99
C THR A 889 -9.69 29.03 1.70
N GLY A 890 -9.86 30.32 1.42
CA GLY A 890 -10.45 30.80 0.16
C GLY A 890 -9.59 30.43 -1.05
N LEU A 891 -8.26 30.67 -0.98
CA LEU A 891 -7.31 30.24 -1.99
C LEU A 891 -7.39 28.73 -2.25
N VAL A 892 -7.39 27.92 -1.21
CA VAL A 892 -7.50 26.45 -1.35
C VAL A 892 -8.84 26.07 -1.97
N THR A 893 -9.93 26.75 -1.60
CA THR A 893 -11.28 26.47 -2.12
C THR A 893 -11.37 26.78 -3.61
N ASP A 894 -10.85 27.93 -4.05
CA ASP A 894 -10.81 28.30 -5.48
C ASP A 894 -9.91 27.36 -6.30
N LEU A 895 -8.77 26.93 -5.76
CA LEU A 895 -7.89 25.99 -6.46
C LEU A 895 -8.48 24.58 -6.55
N LEU A 896 -9.12 24.10 -5.48
CA LEU A 896 -9.69 22.76 -5.40
C LEU A 896 -11.02 22.66 -6.18
N GLY A 897 -11.82 23.72 -6.15
CA GLY A 897 -13.15 23.76 -6.73
C GLY A 897 -14.20 22.96 -5.95
N PRO A 898 -15.48 23.06 -6.34
CA PRO A 898 -16.58 22.38 -5.67
C PRO A 898 -16.61 20.87 -5.98
N TRP A 899 -17.33 20.09 -5.16
CA TRP A 899 -17.58 18.66 -5.46
C TRP A 899 -18.88 18.43 -6.25
N ARG A 900 -19.69 19.46 -6.50
CA ARG A 900 -20.81 19.42 -7.44
C ARG A 900 -20.51 20.17 -8.75
N PRO A 901 -20.91 19.65 -9.92
CA PRO A 901 -20.64 20.30 -11.21
C PRO A 901 -21.44 21.59 -11.45
N GLU A 902 -22.57 21.76 -10.79
CA GLU A 902 -23.43 22.94 -10.90
C GLU A 902 -23.02 24.11 -9.98
N GLU A 903 -22.16 23.85 -9.00
CA GLU A 903 -21.62 24.86 -8.09
C GLU A 903 -20.38 25.54 -8.70
N LYS A 904 -20.06 26.75 -8.25
CA LYS A 904 -18.82 27.46 -8.58
C LYS A 904 -18.08 27.80 -7.28
N SER A 905 -16.76 27.75 -7.30
CA SER A 905 -15.97 28.39 -6.24
C SER A 905 -15.95 29.90 -6.49
N ASP A 906 -16.28 30.68 -5.47
CA ASP A 906 -16.29 32.15 -5.56
C ASP A 906 -15.71 32.76 -4.27
N ALA A 907 -14.59 32.20 -3.78
CA ALA A 907 -13.90 32.77 -2.62
C ALA A 907 -13.08 34.03 -3.01
N GLY A 908 -12.94 34.30 -4.31
CA GLY A 908 -12.33 35.52 -4.86
C GLY A 908 -10.82 35.64 -4.62
N ALA A 909 -10.17 34.54 -4.22
CA ALA A 909 -8.73 34.49 -3.93
C ALA A 909 -7.89 34.25 -5.18
N VAL A 910 -8.43 33.51 -6.15
CA VAL A 910 -7.81 33.26 -7.45
C VAL A 910 -8.53 34.08 -8.53
N PRO A 911 -7.84 35.01 -9.24
CA PRO A 911 -8.44 35.81 -10.30
C PRO A 911 -8.95 34.96 -11.47
N GLN A 912 -9.99 35.44 -12.15
CA GLN A 912 -10.45 34.83 -13.40
C GLN A 912 -9.33 34.84 -14.46
N GLY A 913 -9.07 33.66 -15.04
CA GLY A 913 -8.01 33.45 -16.03
C GLY A 913 -6.76 32.76 -15.48
N GLU A 914 -6.62 32.64 -14.17
CA GLU A 914 -5.60 31.79 -13.55
C GLU A 914 -6.10 30.34 -13.33
N PRO A 915 -5.21 29.37 -13.10
CA PRO A 915 -5.61 28.00 -12.78
C PRO A 915 -6.48 27.93 -11.51
N MET A 916 -7.72 27.45 -11.65
CA MET A 916 -8.70 27.22 -10.58
C MET A 916 -9.55 25.98 -10.90
N ASP A 917 -10.37 25.51 -9.95
CA ASP A 917 -11.26 24.35 -10.09
C ASP A 917 -10.54 23.07 -10.58
N LEU A 918 -9.32 22.85 -10.09
CA LEU A 918 -8.46 21.74 -10.54
C LEU A 918 -8.98 20.38 -10.05
N GLY A 919 -9.77 20.35 -8.98
CA GLY A 919 -10.17 19.12 -8.33
C GLY A 919 -9.04 18.43 -7.56
N PRO A 920 -9.37 17.43 -6.74
CA PRO A 920 -8.41 16.79 -5.84
C PRO A 920 -7.28 16.06 -6.58
N PHE A 921 -7.56 15.46 -7.75
CA PHE A 921 -6.56 14.65 -8.48
C PHE A 921 -5.50 15.50 -9.18
N ALA A 922 -5.89 16.58 -9.87
CA ALA A 922 -4.93 17.45 -10.56
C ALA A 922 -4.11 18.26 -9.56
N LEU A 923 -4.76 18.84 -8.54
CA LEU A 923 -4.08 19.64 -7.53
C LEU A 923 -3.03 18.82 -6.76
N ALA A 924 -3.39 17.61 -6.31
CA ALA A 924 -2.43 16.72 -5.65
C ALA A 924 -1.29 16.25 -6.57
N TYR A 925 -1.53 16.11 -7.87
CA TYR A 925 -0.47 15.79 -8.84
C TYR A 925 0.53 16.93 -8.97
N LEU A 926 0.06 18.18 -9.04
CA LEU A 926 0.92 19.36 -9.08
C LEU A 926 1.72 19.53 -7.78
N GLU A 927 1.10 19.25 -6.63
CA GLU A 927 1.82 19.15 -5.34
C GLU A 927 2.94 18.11 -5.44
N ALA A 928 2.64 16.92 -5.97
CA ALA A 928 3.63 15.87 -6.11
C ALA A 928 4.84 16.31 -6.94
N LEU A 929 4.65 17.05 -8.02
CA LEU A 929 5.75 17.52 -8.89
C LEU A 929 6.73 18.44 -8.16
N VAL A 930 6.24 19.43 -7.40
CA VAL A 930 7.10 20.34 -6.62
C VAL A 930 7.87 19.57 -5.57
N ARG A 931 7.21 18.61 -4.91
CA ARG A 931 7.84 17.75 -3.91
C ARG A 931 8.96 16.92 -4.53
N ILE A 932 8.69 16.27 -5.65
CA ILE A 932 9.67 15.41 -6.34
C ILE A 932 10.86 16.25 -6.83
N ALA A 933 10.64 17.48 -7.29
CA ALA A 933 11.71 18.41 -7.65
C ALA A 933 12.65 18.71 -6.46
N ASP A 934 12.10 19.05 -5.28
CA ASP A 934 12.91 19.21 -4.06
C ASP A 934 13.66 17.91 -3.68
N TRP A 935 13.03 16.74 -3.83
CA TRP A 935 13.67 15.47 -3.48
C TRP A 935 14.88 15.20 -4.37
N ARG A 936 14.75 15.45 -5.67
CA ARG A 936 15.85 15.31 -6.64
C ARG A 936 16.96 16.33 -6.39
N ALA A 937 16.59 17.58 -6.11
CA ALA A 937 17.54 18.65 -5.77
C ALA A 937 18.27 18.39 -4.43
N SER A 938 17.68 17.58 -3.55
CA SER A 938 18.27 17.16 -2.27
C SER A 938 19.12 15.89 -2.38
N ASP A 939 19.16 15.23 -3.55
CA ASP A 939 20.02 14.08 -3.78
C ASP A 939 21.49 14.56 -3.85
N PRO A 940 22.42 14.04 -3.02
CA PRO A 940 23.82 14.43 -3.06
C PRO A 940 24.50 14.30 -4.43
N SER A 941 23.99 13.43 -5.32
CA SER A 941 24.51 13.27 -6.68
C SER A 941 24.08 14.37 -7.65
N ARG A 942 23.07 15.16 -7.28
CA ARG A 942 22.47 16.24 -8.10
C ARG A 942 22.67 17.63 -7.48
N ALA A 943 22.91 17.69 -6.17
CA ALA A 943 23.07 18.93 -5.43
C ALA A 943 24.36 19.66 -5.82
N THR A 944 24.22 20.94 -6.18
CA THR A 944 25.34 21.82 -6.48
C THR A 944 25.87 22.47 -5.20
N GLY A 945 27.20 22.65 -5.13
CA GLY A 945 27.84 23.29 -3.97
C GLY A 945 27.67 22.55 -2.64
N ALA A 946 27.34 21.25 -2.67
CA ALA A 946 27.25 20.42 -1.48
C ALA A 946 28.64 20.20 -0.86
N VAL A 947 28.74 20.43 0.45
CA VAL A 947 29.96 20.20 1.23
C VAL A 947 29.67 19.12 2.26
N LYS A 948 30.39 18.00 2.22
CA LYS A 948 30.18 16.88 3.17
C LYS A 948 31.06 17.01 4.42
N PRO A 949 30.61 16.51 5.59
CA PRO A 949 31.44 16.39 6.79
C PRO A 949 32.81 15.75 6.54
N SER A 950 32.86 14.70 5.71
CA SER A 950 34.09 14.02 5.32
C SER A 950 35.07 14.90 4.52
N GLU A 951 34.58 15.87 3.75
CA GLU A 951 35.42 16.78 2.95
C GLU A 951 36.03 17.90 3.81
N VAL A 952 35.25 18.44 4.76
CA VAL A 952 35.71 19.50 5.68
C VAL A 952 36.84 19.00 6.58
N ARG A 953 36.73 17.77 7.08
CA ARG A 953 37.76 17.18 7.94
C ARG A 953 39.10 17.00 7.23
N ASN A 954 39.07 16.72 5.93
CA ASN A 954 40.25 16.49 5.11
C ASN A 954 40.87 17.78 4.53
N GLY A 955 40.37 18.97 4.93
CA GLY A 955 40.99 20.26 4.66
C GLY A 955 40.61 20.92 3.33
N CYS A 956 39.43 20.61 2.79
CA CYS A 956 38.85 21.34 1.65
C CYS A 956 38.34 22.74 2.01
#